data_AF-A0A4Y2F2C9-F1
#
_entry.id   AF-A0A4Y2F2C9-F1
#
_cell.length_a   1.000
_cell.length_b   1.000
_cell.length_c   1.000
_cell.angle_alpha   90.00
_cell.angle_beta   90.00
_cell.angle_gamma   90.00
#
_symmetry.space_group_name_H-M   'P 1'
#
loop_
_entity.id
_entity.type
_entity.pdbx_description
1 polymer ?
#
loop_
_entity_poly.entity_id
_entity_poly.type
_entity_poly.pdbx_seq_one_letter_code
_entity_poly.pdbx_strand_id
1 'polypeptide(L)'
;MVEGENLNEVVNLVTKTIISAADASIPKSGLSFPKNRKPWWNKYCTDTNRDQRRAWNVFRRHPTSANQIAFQRAKSIARWARRKSERGHWIKFVSSINSSVTAKDMWENVRRACGIYPEKRISCLRKNGQEVRNISEMVDVLAEAFASICSASNYTEPFLTHKNRMERIKLRFQTTKHLSYNSDLTIFELHTALSVIKHTSPGPDEVTYSMLQHLSEHSLLNILYMFNRIWKEHVFPDCWKHAFIIPIPKPGKDQQDPLNYRPIALTSCMCKLFERIVNVQLVHILEKNEYISPFQSGFRKSRSTIDNLISLETDIRVAFLKRNHLVSIFFDIYKAYDRTWRYGIMKNLYDLGFRGNLPIFVHNFLKQRFFRVRLGNTFSNIFCQEEGVPQGCVLSVTLFVLAINPILSVIPQTVQKNLYVDDLHISCYARNMQLIERQLQTAINNIVEWSNKSGKKSKIHFCKRPLHPDPELFLSGVPIRFQDNYKFLGLVFDKRLTFLPHIASLRKRCLPSLNILRTLSNTSWGADRSCLLRVYRSIIRSMIDYGSVVYGSARPSYLKRLDYVHHQALKLSLGVFRTSPIPSLYAEAFEPSLSSRRDKLSLSCYFRILSNDTHPLRGTLLNGNNNRLFNARPSCIPHFGLRMRNILPDTFHGVKVHTTDFCGILHGWRIAFLTLTLLEILPSQTPKTQF
;
A
#
# COMPACT_ATOMS: atom_id res chain seq x y z
N MET A 1 6.12 38.68 11.74
CA MET A 1 5.13 38.13 10.76
C MET A 1 4.10 37.20 11.39
N VAL A 2 4.42 36.49 12.48
CA VAL A 2 3.59 35.40 13.05
C VAL A 2 2.95 35.81 14.40
N GLU A 3 3.19 37.05 14.84
CA GLU A 3 2.71 37.62 16.10
C GLU A 3 1.26 38.14 16.07
N GLY A 4 0.62 38.26 14.90
CA GLY A 4 -0.75 38.77 14.79
C GLY A 4 -1.76 37.89 15.52
N GLU A 5 -2.70 38.48 16.26
CA GLU A 5 -3.55 37.75 17.22
C GLU A 5 -4.32 36.58 16.56
N ASN A 6 -4.99 36.82 15.43
CA ASN A 6 -5.78 35.81 14.74
C ASN A 6 -4.91 34.77 13.99
N LEU A 7 -4.82 33.56 14.54
CA LEU A 7 -4.10 32.43 13.93
C LEU A 7 -4.56 32.06 12.51
N ASN A 8 -5.83 32.28 12.15
CA ASN A 8 -6.28 32.05 10.77
C ASN A 8 -5.65 33.04 9.79
N GLU A 9 -5.53 34.32 10.18
CA GLU A 9 -4.89 35.35 9.35
C GLU A 9 -3.39 35.12 9.25
N VAL A 10 -2.74 34.76 10.36
CA VAL A 10 -1.31 34.38 10.39
C VAL A 10 -1.00 33.22 9.45
N VAL A 11 -1.78 32.13 9.50
CA VAL A 11 -1.58 30.96 8.62
C VAL A 11 -1.82 31.34 7.15
N ASN A 12 -2.86 32.13 6.86
CA ASN A 12 -3.14 32.61 5.51
C ASN A 12 -2.04 33.57 5.00
N LEU A 13 -1.45 34.40 5.86
CA LEU A 13 -0.32 35.27 5.53
C LEU A 13 0.94 34.44 5.21
N VAL A 14 1.30 33.47 6.06
CA VAL A 14 2.41 32.54 5.81
C VAL A 14 2.23 31.81 4.47
N THR A 15 1.04 31.27 4.20
CA THR A 15 0.73 30.64 2.90
C THR A 15 0.86 31.62 1.74
N LYS A 16 0.29 32.84 1.83
CA LYS A 16 0.40 33.86 0.77
C LYS A 16 1.85 34.26 0.50
N THR A 17 2.67 34.45 1.52
CA THR A 17 4.09 34.79 1.37
C THR A 17 4.86 33.68 0.66
N ILE A 18 4.64 32.41 1.03
CA ILE A 18 5.27 31.25 0.38
C ILE A 18 4.85 31.15 -1.10
N ILE A 19 3.57 31.32 -1.41
CA ILE A 19 3.07 31.27 -2.79
C ILE A 19 3.56 32.47 -3.61
N SER A 20 3.59 33.68 -3.04
CA SER A 20 4.09 34.88 -3.74
C SER A 20 5.57 34.77 -4.08
N ALA A 21 6.40 34.29 -3.14
CA ALA A 21 7.82 34.02 -3.39
C ALA A 21 8.03 32.92 -4.44
N ALA A 22 7.21 31.86 -4.42
CA ALA A 22 7.23 30.81 -5.44
C ALA A 22 6.80 31.33 -6.82
N ASP A 23 5.76 32.15 -6.90
CA ASP A 23 5.25 32.74 -8.15
C ASP A 23 6.24 33.71 -8.79
N ALA A 24 7.01 34.45 -7.99
CA ALA A 24 8.09 35.31 -8.45
C ALA A 24 9.34 34.54 -8.92
N SER A 25 9.56 33.31 -8.42
CA SER A 25 10.82 32.56 -8.58
C SER A 25 10.73 31.31 -9.48
N ILE A 26 9.53 30.75 -9.69
CA ILE A 26 9.32 29.47 -10.37
C ILE A 26 8.53 29.69 -11.66
N PRO A 27 9.13 29.52 -12.86
CA PRO A 27 8.45 29.77 -14.12
C PRO A 27 7.29 28.79 -14.35
N LYS A 28 6.08 29.32 -14.52
CA LYS A 28 4.87 28.54 -14.75
C LYS A 28 4.80 28.00 -16.18
N SER A 29 4.49 26.71 -16.34
CA SER A 29 4.27 26.08 -17.64
C SER A 29 3.02 26.66 -18.32
N GLY A 30 3.15 27.14 -19.56
CA GLY A 30 2.02 27.65 -20.33
C GLY A 30 0.93 26.58 -20.60
N LEU A 31 -0.34 27.02 -20.61
CA LEU A 31 -1.51 26.14 -20.80
C LEU A 31 -1.60 25.48 -22.20
N SER A 32 -0.78 25.91 -23.15
CA SER A 32 -0.71 25.37 -24.51
C SER A 32 0.08 24.06 -24.55
N PHE A 33 -0.62 22.94 -24.36
CA PHE A 33 -0.05 21.63 -24.68
C PHE A 33 0.21 21.56 -26.20
N PRO A 34 1.44 21.29 -26.66
CA PRO A 34 1.72 21.16 -28.09
C PRO A 34 0.88 20.00 -28.65
N LYS A 35 0.18 20.23 -29.78
CA LYS A 35 -0.60 19.18 -30.45
C LYS A 35 0.27 17.94 -30.64
N ASN A 36 -0.16 16.79 -30.13
CA ASN A 36 0.55 15.50 -30.18
C ASN A 36 0.75 15.00 -31.63
N ARG A 37 1.69 15.63 -32.35
CA ARG A 37 2.20 15.14 -33.63
C ARG A 37 2.88 13.80 -33.37
N LYS A 38 2.67 12.83 -34.27
CA LYS A 38 3.31 11.52 -34.18
C LYS A 38 4.83 11.74 -34.16
N PRO A 39 5.57 11.36 -33.11
CA PRO A 39 6.94 11.86 -32.88
C PRO A 39 7.98 11.27 -33.84
N TRP A 40 7.57 10.30 -34.67
CA TRP A 40 8.32 9.73 -35.78
C TRP A 40 8.01 10.37 -37.14
N TRP A 41 7.01 11.26 -37.24
CA TRP A 41 6.57 11.83 -38.52
C TRP A 41 7.47 13.00 -38.95
N ASN A 42 8.26 12.77 -39.99
CA ASN A 42 9.23 13.72 -40.54
C ASN A 42 8.80 14.27 -41.92
N LYS A 43 9.59 15.19 -42.50
CA LYS A 43 9.35 15.79 -43.82
C LYS A 43 9.15 14.71 -44.91
N TYR A 44 10.01 13.69 -44.95
CA TYR A 44 9.91 12.58 -45.91
C TYR A 44 8.61 11.76 -45.79
N CYS A 45 8.06 11.57 -44.57
CA CYS A 45 6.72 11.01 -44.39
C CYS A 45 5.61 11.93 -44.92
N THR A 46 5.74 13.25 -44.76
CA THR A 46 4.80 14.23 -45.33
C THR A 46 4.82 14.19 -46.86
N ASP A 47 6.01 14.22 -47.46
CA ASP A 47 6.19 14.23 -48.92
C ASP A 47 5.63 12.94 -49.55
N THR A 48 6.09 11.76 -49.11
CA THR A 48 5.63 10.48 -49.65
C THR A 48 4.12 10.24 -49.45
N ASN A 49 3.52 10.74 -48.36
CA ASN A 49 2.07 10.70 -48.14
C ASN A 49 1.29 11.69 -49.05
N ARG A 50 1.85 12.89 -49.32
CA ARG A 50 1.28 13.82 -50.31
C ARG A 50 1.30 13.19 -51.71
N ASP A 51 2.39 12.53 -52.07
CA ASP A 51 2.56 11.97 -53.41
C ASP A 51 1.74 10.67 -53.59
N GLN A 52 1.54 9.88 -52.52
CA GLN A 52 0.51 8.83 -52.48
C GLN A 52 -0.90 9.41 -52.70
N ARG A 53 -1.25 10.54 -52.07
CA ARG A 53 -2.55 11.20 -52.23
C ARG A 53 -2.75 11.78 -53.65
N ARG A 54 -1.69 12.33 -54.25
CA ARG A 54 -1.69 12.78 -55.66
C ARG A 54 -1.98 11.60 -56.59
N ALA A 55 -1.22 10.51 -56.50
CA ALA A 55 -1.42 9.31 -57.32
C ALA A 55 -2.81 8.68 -57.11
N TRP A 56 -3.32 8.65 -55.87
CA TRP A 56 -4.70 8.24 -55.59
C TRP A 56 -5.74 9.14 -56.27
N ASN A 57 -5.60 10.45 -56.19
CA ASN A 57 -6.53 11.39 -56.80
C ASN A 57 -6.55 11.30 -58.33
N VAL A 58 -5.39 11.04 -58.96
CA VAL A 58 -5.29 10.79 -60.41
C VAL A 58 -5.98 9.47 -60.76
N PHE A 59 -5.65 8.36 -60.10
CA PHE A 59 -6.28 7.05 -60.34
C PHE A 59 -7.80 7.06 -60.11
N ARG A 60 -8.27 7.76 -59.07
CA ARG A 60 -9.71 7.90 -58.75
C ARG A 60 -10.49 8.72 -59.80
N ARG A 61 -9.83 9.62 -60.52
CA ARG A 61 -10.43 10.39 -61.63
C ARG A 61 -10.30 9.69 -62.98
N HIS A 62 -9.20 8.96 -63.19
CA HIS A 62 -8.84 8.32 -64.45
C HIS A 62 -8.31 6.89 -64.15
N PRO A 63 -9.19 5.88 -64.04
CA PRO A 63 -8.85 4.56 -63.50
C PRO A 63 -8.14 3.65 -64.52
N THR A 64 -7.03 4.11 -65.09
CA THR A 64 -6.20 3.34 -66.02
C THR A 64 -5.20 2.42 -65.30
N SER A 65 -4.76 1.36 -65.98
CA SER A 65 -3.76 0.41 -65.46
C SER A 65 -2.45 1.11 -65.07
N ALA A 66 -1.99 2.09 -65.86
CA ALA A 66 -0.81 2.89 -65.56
C ALA A 66 -0.99 3.72 -64.27
N ASN A 67 -2.15 4.37 -64.08
CA ASN A 67 -2.45 5.12 -62.87
C ASN A 67 -2.59 4.21 -61.63
N GLN A 68 -3.13 2.99 -61.81
CA GLN A 68 -3.19 1.98 -60.76
C GLN A 68 -1.78 1.56 -60.31
N ILE A 69 -0.87 1.29 -61.26
CA ILE A 69 0.55 0.97 -60.99
C ILE A 69 1.26 2.13 -60.29
N ALA A 70 1.06 3.37 -60.75
CA ALA A 70 1.63 4.56 -60.11
C ALA A 70 1.15 4.72 -58.66
N PHE A 71 -0.15 4.53 -58.39
CA PHE A 71 -0.70 4.53 -57.04
C PHE A 71 -0.15 3.39 -56.17
N GLN A 72 -0.04 2.16 -56.69
CA GLN A 72 0.54 1.03 -55.95
C GLN A 72 2.01 1.28 -55.58
N ARG A 73 2.81 1.84 -56.51
CA ARG A 73 4.21 2.26 -56.26
C ARG A 73 4.28 3.33 -55.15
N ALA A 74 3.52 4.42 -55.28
CA ALA A 74 3.51 5.49 -54.27
C ALA A 74 3.02 5.02 -52.89
N LYS A 75 1.98 4.17 -52.85
CA LYS A 75 1.46 3.50 -51.64
C LYS A 75 2.50 2.59 -50.97
N SER A 76 3.31 1.88 -51.76
CA SER A 76 4.42 1.07 -51.24
C SER A 76 5.52 1.93 -50.63
N ILE A 77 5.96 2.97 -51.34
CA ILE A 77 6.98 3.94 -50.88
C ILE A 77 6.53 4.63 -49.58
N ALA A 78 5.29 5.14 -49.52
CA ALA A 78 4.75 5.76 -48.31
C ALA A 78 4.65 4.77 -47.14
N ARG A 79 4.27 3.51 -47.40
CA ARG A 79 4.26 2.44 -46.37
C ARG A 79 5.66 2.12 -45.85
N TRP A 80 6.68 2.12 -46.72
CA TRP A 80 8.08 1.92 -46.34
C TRP A 80 8.64 3.11 -45.56
N ALA A 81 8.45 4.34 -46.08
CA ALA A 81 8.89 5.58 -45.43
C ALA A 81 8.33 5.73 -44.02
N ARG A 82 7.04 5.40 -43.85
CA ARG A 82 6.37 5.33 -42.56
C ARG A 82 7.01 4.30 -41.63
N ARG A 83 7.13 3.03 -42.07
CA ARG A 83 7.72 1.93 -41.29
C ARG A 83 9.19 2.19 -40.90
N LYS A 84 9.99 2.77 -41.80
CA LYS A 84 11.39 3.15 -41.54
C LYS A 84 11.48 4.22 -40.47
N SER A 85 10.60 5.22 -40.52
CA SER A 85 10.56 6.32 -39.53
C SER A 85 10.00 5.86 -38.18
N GLU A 86 8.91 5.06 -38.18
CA GLU A 86 8.35 4.37 -37.02
C GLU A 86 9.45 3.54 -36.30
N ARG A 87 10.17 2.67 -37.03
CA ARG A 87 11.27 1.85 -36.49
C ARG A 87 12.46 2.69 -36.03
N GLY A 88 12.90 3.66 -36.81
CA GLY A 88 14.06 4.50 -36.48
C GLY A 88 13.85 5.34 -35.22
N HIS A 89 12.65 5.92 -35.06
CA HIS A 89 12.26 6.60 -33.83
C HIS A 89 12.16 5.63 -32.64
N TRP A 90 11.56 4.45 -32.84
CA TRP A 90 11.45 3.44 -31.78
C TRP A 90 12.81 2.97 -31.26
N ILE A 91 13.77 2.71 -32.16
CA ILE A 91 15.14 2.36 -31.80
C ILE A 91 15.78 3.46 -30.95
N LYS A 92 15.71 4.73 -31.39
CA LYS A 92 16.22 5.88 -30.64
C LYS A 92 15.55 6.03 -29.27
N PHE A 93 14.24 5.83 -29.19
CA PHE A 93 13.49 5.94 -27.94
C PHE A 93 13.83 4.82 -26.94
N VAL A 94 13.93 3.56 -27.37
CA VAL A 94 14.27 2.46 -26.44
C VAL A 94 15.74 2.54 -26.02
N SER A 95 16.66 2.93 -26.91
CA SER A 95 18.07 3.11 -26.55
C SER A 95 18.36 4.40 -25.76
N SER A 96 17.40 5.32 -25.62
CA SER A 96 17.49 6.36 -24.58
C SER A 96 17.12 5.84 -23.18
N ILE A 97 16.65 4.59 -23.03
CA ILE A 97 16.34 3.96 -21.74
C ILE A 97 17.59 3.20 -21.26
N ASN A 98 18.55 3.95 -20.74
CA ASN A 98 19.87 3.46 -20.32
C ASN A 98 20.11 3.68 -18.81
N SER A 99 21.35 3.45 -18.36
CA SER A 99 21.73 3.44 -16.94
C SER A 99 21.76 4.81 -16.27
N SER A 100 22.01 5.90 -17.01
CA SER A 100 22.16 7.28 -16.50
C SER A 100 20.83 8.03 -16.36
N VAL A 101 19.76 7.55 -17.01
CA VAL A 101 18.40 8.10 -16.81
C VAL A 101 17.90 7.79 -15.39
N THR A 102 17.26 8.78 -14.75
CA THR A 102 16.70 8.61 -13.40
C THR A 102 15.69 7.46 -13.36
N ALA A 103 15.56 6.80 -12.20
CA ALA A 103 14.59 5.71 -12.05
C ALA A 103 13.14 6.14 -12.35
N LYS A 104 12.78 7.41 -12.12
CA LYS A 104 11.45 7.96 -12.42
C LYS A 104 11.22 8.05 -13.93
N ASP A 105 12.17 8.65 -14.65
CA ASP A 105 11.99 8.95 -16.08
C ASP A 105 12.15 7.68 -16.92
N MET A 106 13.01 6.76 -16.47
CA MET A 106 13.03 5.36 -16.91
C MET A 106 11.64 4.72 -16.78
N TRP A 107 10.95 4.87 -15.64
CA TRP A 107 9.59 4.34 -15.47
C TRP A 107 8.54 5.00 -16.35
N GLU A 108 8.63 6.29 -16.60
CA GLU A 108 7.72 6.96 -17.55
C GLU A 108 7.98 6.49 -18.98
N ASN A 109 9.24 6.35 -19.39
CA ASN A 109 9.59 5.85 -20.72
C ASN A 109 9.22 4.38 -20.92
N VAL A 110 9.40 3.52 -19.91
CA VAL A 110 8.92 2.12 -19.96
C VAL A 110 7.39 2.03 -20.05
N ARG A 111 6.64 2.89 -19.34
CA ARG A 111 5.17 2.93 -19.44
C ARG A 111 4.71 3.43 -20.82
N ARG A 112 5.31 4.50 -21.35
CA ARG A 112 5.12 4.98 -22.74
C ARG A 112 5.42 3.87 -23.76
N ALA A 113 6.53 3.14 -23.58
CA ALA A 113 6.94 2.01 -24.43
C ALA A 113 5.89 0.87 -24.45
N CYS A 114 5.24 0.62 -23.32
CA CYS A 114 4.19 -0.40 -23.22
C CYS A 114 2.81 0.07 -23.70
N GLY A 115 2.68 1.30 -24.21
CA GLY A 115 1.39 1.93 -24.52
C GLY A 115 0.55 2.25 -23.28
N ILE A 116 1.12 2.17 -22.08
CA ILE A 116 0.43 2.45 -20.81
C ILE A 116 0.50 3.96 -20.57
N TYR A 117 -0.37 4.69 -21.26
CA TYR A 117 -0.62 6.10 -21.00
C TYR A 117 -1.48 6.26 -19.74
N PRO A 118 -1.38 7.40 -19.03
CA PRO A 118 -2.26 7.69 -17.90
C PRO A 118 -3.68 8.05 -18.39
N GLU A 119 -4.48 7.02 -18.68
CA GLU A 119 -5.93 7.18 -18.88
C GLU A 119 -6.53 7.77 -17.59
N LYS A 120 -6.95 9.04 -17.69
CA LYS A 120 -7.39 9.88 -16.56
C LYS A 120 -8.68 10.64 -16.88
N ARG A 121 -9.61 10.01 -17.60
CA ARG A 121 -10.97 10.51 -17.76
C ARG A 121 -11.95 9.40 -17.44
N ILE A 122 -12.75 9.62 -16.41
CA ILE A 122 -13.99 8.89 -16.19
C ILE A 122 -14.87 9.24 -17.41
N SER A 123 -15.26 8.23 -18.18
CA SER A 123 -16.01 8.43 -19.43
C SER A 123 -17.49 8.67 -19.19
N CYS A 124 -18.03 8.02 -18.15
CA CYS A 124 -19.41 8.10 -17.71
C CYS A 124 -19.52 7.63 -16.26
N LEU A 125 -20.58 8.07 -15.57
CA LEU A 125 -21.03 7.56 -14.28
C LEU A 125 -22.52 7.24 -14.36
N ARG A 126 -23.04 6.41 -13.44
CA ARG A 126 -24.46 6.14 -13.29
C ARG A 126 -25.00 6.82 -12.03
N LYS A 127 -26.10 7.56 -12.18
CA LYS A 127 -26.94 8.06 -11.08
C LYS A 127 -28.37 7.61 -11.35
N ASN A 128 -28.96 6.86 -10.41
CA ASN A 128 -30.33 6.33 -10.48
C ASN A 128 -30.68 5.63 -11.82
N GLY A 129 -29.72 4.91 -12.41
CA GLY A 129 -29.87 4.20 -13.69
C GLY A 129 -29.55 5.02 -14.95
N GLN A 130 -29.49 6.35 -14.86
CA GLN A 130 -29.14 7.23 -15.98
C GLN A 130 -27.61 7.41 -16.12
N GLU A 131 -27.12 7.59 -17.35
CA GLU A 131 -25.70 7.73 -17.67
C GLU A 131 -25.28 9.22 -17.75
N VAL A 132 -24.51 9.67 -16.77
CA VAL A 132 -23.95 11.02 -16.66
C VAL A 132 -22.61 11.09 -17.41
N ARG A 133 -22.53 11.93 -18.45
CA ARG A 133 -21.32 12.13 -19.28
C ARG A 133 -20.66 13.51 -19.13
N ASN A 134 -21.35 14.49 -18.53
CA ASN A 134 -20.79 15.83 -18.29
C ASN A 134 -19.83 15.81 -17.08
N ILE A 135 -18.63 16.35 -17.24
CA ILE A 135 -17.62 16.41 -16.17
C ILE A 135 -18.10 17.25 -14.97
N SER A 136 -18.92 18.29 -15.20
CA SER A 136 -19.47 19.12 -14.12
C SER A 136 -20.48 18.35 -13.27
N GLU A 137 -21.34 17.55 -13.88
CA GLU A 137 -22.25 16.66 -13.15
C GLU A 137 -21.48 15.51 -12.47
N MET A 138 -20.49 14.92 -13.15
CA MET A 138 -19.67 13.83 -12.59
C MET A 138 -19.01 14.17 -11.25
N VAL A 139 -18.47 15.39 -11.10
CA VAL A 139 -17.83 15.79 -9.83
C VAL A 139 -18.84 15.85 -8.69
N ASP A 140 -20.05 16.36 -8.94
CA ASP A 140 -21.11 16.41 -7.93
C ASP A 140 -21.69 15.02 -7.64
N VAL A 141 -21.93 14.17 -8.65
CA VAL A 141 -22.36 12.77 -8.45
C VAL A 141 -21.36 11.98 -7.60
N LEU A 142 -20.06 12.19 -7.79
CA LEU A 142 -19.02 11.60 -6.94
C LEU A 142 -19.02 12.22 -5.53
N ALA A 143 -19.23 13.53 -5.41
CA ALA A 143 -19.21 14.22 -4.13
C ALA A 143 -20.43 13.86 -3.26
N GLU A 144 -21.64 13.81 -3.84
CA GLU A 144 -22.84 13.21 -3.25
C GLU A 144 -22.59 11.77 -2.81
N ALA A 145 -21.98 10.95 -3.68
CA ALA A 145 -21.69 9.54 -3.38
C ALA A 145 -20.66 9.38 -2.25
N PHE A 146 -19.76 10.35 -2.03
CA PHE A 146 -18.84 10.35 -0.89
C PHE A 146 -19.44 10.98 0.38
N ALA A 147 -20.24 12.04 0.25
CA ALA A 147 -20.93 12.68 1.37
C ALA A 147 -21.96 11.74 2.00
N SER A 148 -22.78 11.09 1.17
CA SER A 148 -23.75 10.10 1.61
C SER A 148 -23.10 8.98 2.41
N ILE A 149 -21.99 8.38 1.95
CA ILE A 149 -21.22 7.36 2.69
C ILE A 149 -20.88 7.81 4.12
N CYS A 150 -20.37 9.05 4.24
CA CYS A 150 -19.90 9.63 5.48
C CYS A 150 -21.04 10.11 6.40
N SER A 151 -22.29 10.13 5.93
CA SER A 151 -23.43 10.58 6.74
C SER A 151 -23.78 9.58 7.85
N ALA A 152 -24.16 10.11 9.01
CA ALA A 152 -24.61 9.32 10.15
C ALA A 152 -25.86 8.48 9.81
N SER A 153 -26.70 8.95 8.88
CA SER A 153 -27.91 8.27 8.39
C SER A 153 -27.69 6.82 7.91
N ASN A 154 -26.47 6.46 7.49
CA ASN A 154 -26.15 5.09 7.07
C ASN A 154 -25.95 4.08 8.22
N TYR A 155 -25.90 4.52 9.48
CA TYR A 155 -25.74 3.61 10.61
C TYR A 155 -27.02 2.82 10.88
N THR A 156 -26.94 1.77 11.70
CA THR A 156 -28.12 1.02 12.14
C THR A 156 -28.81 1.77 13.28
N GLU A 157 -30.15 1.69 13.37
CA GLU A 157 -30.92 2.43 14.37
C GLU A 157 -30.46 2.19 15.84
N PRO A 158 -30.10 0.94 16.26
CA PRO A 158 -29.51 0.73 17.58
C PRO A 158 -28.18 1.46 17.80
N PHE A 159 -27.37 1.63 16.76
CA PHE A 159 -26.14 2.43 16.84
C PHE A 159 -26.44 3.93 16.89
N LEU A 160 -27.42 4.43 16.13
CA LEU A 160 -27.83 5.84 16.20
C LEU A 160 -28.33 6.20 17.60
N THR A 161 -29.19 5.37 18.18
CA THR A 161 -29.61 5.49 19.58
C THR A 161 -28.42 5.46 20.56
N HIS A 162 -27.46 4.55 20.36
CA HIS A 162 -26.24 4.48 21.19
C HIS A 162 -25.36 5.74 21.07
N LYS A 163 -25.08 6.17 19.83
CA LYS A 163 -24.29 7.37 19.49
C LYS A 163 -24.91 8.62 20.11
N ASN A 164 -26.20 8.86 19.86
CA ASN A 164 -26.94 10.02 20.35
C ASN A 164 -26.98 10.10 21.90
N ARG A 165 -26.89 8.96 22.58
CA ARG A 165 -26.75 8.88 24.04
C ARG A 165 -25.31 9.15 24.52
N MET A 166 -24.30 8.64 23.81
CA MET A 166 -22.89 8.78 24.19
C MET A 166 -22.32 10.17 23.90
N GLU A 167 -22.69 10.80 22.78
CA GLU A 167 -22.15 12.11 22.37
C GLU A 167 -22.62 13.27 23.26
N ARG A 168 -23.66 13.05 24.08
CA ARG A 168 -24.06 13.97 25.17
C ARG A 168 -23.02 14.07 26.28
N ILE A 169 -22.14 13.07 26.43
CA ILE A 169 -21.10 13.03 27.46
C ILE A 169 -19.89 13.86 26.99
N LYS A 170 -19.76 15.09 27.49
CA LYS A 170 -18.65 16.00 27.14
C LYS A 170 -17.33 15.50 27.73
N LEU A 171 -16.43 15.01 26.87
CA LEU A 171 -15.07 14.60 27.23
C LEU A 171 -14.21 15.83 27.59
N ARG A 172 -13.72 15.92 28.85
CA ARG A 172 -12.87 17.03 29.33
C ARG A 172 -11.39 16.67 29.25
N PHE A 173 -10.70 17.17 28.23
CA PHE A 173 -9.27 16.87 28.01
C PHE A 173 -8.30 17.75 28.79
N GLN A 174 -8.77 18.78 29.50
CA GLN A 174 -7.94 19.69 30.29
C GLN A 174 -7.13 18.93 31.37
N THR A 175 -5.91 19.40 31.65
CA THR A 175 -5.02 18.85 32.69
C THR A 175 -4.05 19.91 33.17
N THR A 176 -3.75 19.90 34.47
CA THR A 176 -2.62 20.63 35.08
C THR A 176 -1.36 19.78 35.22
N LYS A 177 -1.47 18.44 35.04
CA LYS A 177 -0.32 17.53 35.08
C LYS A 177 0.59 17.81 33.87
N HIS A 178 1.87 18.04 34.12
CA HIS A 178 2.90 18.07 33.08
C HIS A 178 3.04 16.67 32.47
N LEU A 179 2.84 16.57 31.15
CA LEU A 179 2.95 15.35 30.37
C LEU A 179 3.81 15.69 29.16
N SER A 180 4.88 14.93 28.91
CA SER A 180 5.93 15.28 27.92
C SER A 180 5.44 15.44 26.48
N TYR A 181 4.27 14.90 26.16
CA TYR A 181 3.63 15.01 24.86
C TYR A 181 2.73 16.25 24.70
N ASN A 182 2.68 17.12 25.71
CA ASN A 182 2.04 18.44 25.63
C ASN A 182 3.09 19.57 25.67
N SER A 183 4.37 19.24 25.75
CA SER A 183 5.48 20.19 25.60
C SER A 183 5.50 20.80 24.20
N ASP A 184 6.26 21.88 24.04
CA ASP A 184 6.42 22.58 22.76
C ASP A 184 7.17 21.71 21.73
N LEU A 185 6.81 21.90 20.46
CA LEU A 185 7.48 21.26 19.34
C LEU A 185 8.86 21.89 19.12
N THR A 186 9.82 21.05 18.78
CA THR A 186 11.22 21.45 18.57
C THR A 186 11.58 21.62 17.09
N ILE A 187 12.60 22.43 16.81
CA ILE A 187 13.17 22.57 15.46
C ILE A 187 13.75 21.24 14.94
N PHE A 188 14.24 20.39 15.85
CA PHE A 188 14.70 19.03 15.54
C PHE A 188 13.56 18.13 15.04
N GLU A 189 12.38 18.17 15.67
CA GLU A 189 11.20 17.44 15.19
C GLU A 189 10.72 17.95 13.82
N LEU A 190 10.78 19.26 13.58
CA LEU A 190 10.42 19.86 12.29
C LEU A 190 11.36 19.39 11.17
N HIS A 191 12.68 19.45 11.38
CA HIS A 191 13.69 18.93 10.44
C HIS A 191 13.57 17.41 10.23
N THR A 192 13.34 16.66 11.30
CA THR A 192 13.09 15.21 11.24
C THR A 192 11.84 14.90 10.41
N ALA A 193 10.77 15.68 10.57
CA ALA A 193 9.55 15.53 9.78
C ALA A 193 9.77 15.86 8.29
N LEU A 194 10.52 16.95 7.99
CA LEU A 194 10.86 17.41 6.64
C LEU A 194 11.77 16.44 5.87
N SER A 195 12.79 15.85 6.52
CA SER A 195 13.73 14.93 5.88
C SER A 195 13.09 13.61 5.42
N VAL A 196 12.00 13.17 6.09
CA VAL A 196 11.27 11.93 5.77
C VAL A 196 10.06 12.18 4.84
N ILE A 197 9.84 13.42 4.38
CA ILE A 197 8.74 13.77 3.48
C ILE A 197 9.07 13.37 2.03
N LYS A 198 8.01 13.03 1.29
CA LYS A 198 8.05 12.69 -0.14
C LYS A 198 7.11 13.66 -0.86
N HIS A 199 7.55 14.25 -1.98
CA HIS A 199 6.72 15.17 -2.74
C HIS A 199 5.41 14.50 -3.19
N THR A 200 4.27 15.06 -2.78
CA THR A 200 2.93 14.71 -3.25
C THR A 200 2.27 15.95 -3.87
N SER A 201 1.12 15.77 -4.52
CA SER A 201 0.25 16.90 -4.87
C SER A 201 -0.13 17.72 -3.63
N PRO A 202 -0.24 19.05 -3.74
CA PRO A 202 -0.64 19.94 -2.64
C PRO A 202 -2.15 19.87 -2.37
N GLY A 203 -2.59 20.53 -1.30
CA GLY A 203 -4.00 20.73 -0.95
C GLY A 203 -4.61 21.99 -1.61
N PRO A 204 -5.73 22.50 -1.06
CA PRO A 204 -6.38 23.74 -1.53
C PRO A 204 -5.55 25.02 -1.33
N ASP A 205 -4.48 24.94 -0.55
CA ASP A 205 -3.51 26.01 -0.27
C ASP A 205 -2.38 26.10 -1.31
N GLU A 206 -2.31 25.14 -2.24
CA GLU A 206 -1.30 24.95 -3.30
C GLU A 206 0.17 24.83 -2.84
N VAL A 207 0.48 25.10 -1.57
CA VAL A 207 1.79 24.91 -0.95
C VAL A 207 2.26 23.46 -1.10
N THR A 208 3.42 23.28 -1.71
CA THR A 208 4.06 21.98 -1.91
C THR A 208 5.13 21.72 -0.87
N TYR A 209 5.40 20.45 -0.57
CA TYR A 209 6.58 20.07 0.22
C TYR A 209 7.91 20.55 -0.37
N SER A 210 7.99 20.77 -1.69
CA SER A 210 9.20 21.30 -2.31
C SER A 210 9.46 22.74 -1.91
N MET A 211 8.43 23.57 -1.77
CA MET A 211 8.59 24.94 -1.23
C MET A 211 9.06 24.86 0.22
N LEU A 212 8.40 24.06 1.06
CA LEU A 212 8.73 23.92 2.49
C LEU A 212 10.16 23.41 2.74
N GLN A 213 10.69 22.53 1.89
CA GLN A 213 12.05 21.99 2.00
C GLN A 213 13.16 22.93 1.50
N HIS A 214 12.83 24.04 0.84
CA HIS A 214 13.80 25.07 0.39
C HIS A 214 13.61 26.41 1.13
N LEU A 215 12.86 26.42 2.24
CA LEU A 215 12.78 27.57 3.14
C LEU A 215 14.08 27.76 3.92
N SER A 216 14.44 29.02 4.21
CA SER A 216 15.57 29.33 5.10
C SER A 216 15.27 28.92 6.54
N GLU A 217 16.31 28.69 7.35
CA GLU A 217 16.17 28.29 8.76
C GLU A 217 15.32 29.29 9.56
N HIS A 218 15.50 30.60 9.32
CA HIS A 218 14.65 31.64 9.90
C HIS A 218 13.16 31.50 9.52
N SER A 219 12.87 31.09 8.28
CA SER A 219 11.51 30.82 7.82
C SER A 219 10.92 29.56 8.47
N LEU A 220 11.75 28.54 8.70
CA LEU A 220 11.36 27.32 9.42
C LEU A 220 11.10 27.59 10.91
N LEU A 221 11.89 28.45 11.55
CA LEU A 221 11.64 28.92 12.92
C LEU A 221 10.32 29.71 13.04
N ASN A 222 9.99 30.53 12.04
CA ASN A 222 8.68 31.20 11.97
C ASN A 222 7.51 30.19 11.86
N ILE A 223 7.66 29.14 11.06
CA ILE A 223 6.68 28.04 10.96
C ILE A 223 6.59 27.25 12.28
N LEU A 224 7.72 26.99 12.95
CA LEU A 224 7.74 26.32 14.25
C LEU A 224 6.99 27.13 15.32
N TYR A 225 7.24 28.43 15.39
CA TYR A 225 6.52 29.35 16.28
C TYR A 225 5.01 29.34 15.98
N MET A 226 4.62 29.36 14.70
CA MET A 226 3.22 29.23 14.29
C MET A 226 2.58 27.90 14.76
N PHE A 227 3.28 26.77 14.62
CA PHE A 227 2.79 25.48 15.09
C PHE A 227 2.68 25.45 16.62
N ASN A 228 3.64 26.02 17.35
CA ASN A 228 3.60 26.10 18.81
C ASN A 228 2.48 27.03 19.32
N ARG A 229 2.16 28.11 18.61
CA ARG A 229 0.96 28.92 18.86
C ARG A 229 -0.31 28.09 18.69
N ILE A 230 -0.52 27.43 17.54
CA ILE A 230 -1.66 26.54 17.28
C ILE A 230 -1.79 25.43 18.35
N TRP A 231 -0.65 24.90 18.82
CA TRP A 231 -0.59 23.87 19.86
C TRP A 231 -1.09 24.38 21.22
N LYS A 232 -0.61 25.56 21.66
CA LYS A 232 -0.96 26.18 22.95
C LYS A 232 -2.35 26.82 22.97
N GLU A 233 -2.68 27.60 21.94
CA GLU A 233 -3.97 28.30 21.81
C GLU A 233 -5.11 27.34 21.39
N HIS A 234 -4.76 26.12 21.00
CA HIS A 234 -5.67 25.04 20.57
C HIS A 234 -6.52 25.36 19.31
N VAL A 235 -6.24 26.46 18.59
CA VAL A 235 -6.98 26.90 17.40
C VAL A 235 -6.49 26.17 16.15
N PHE A 236 -7.25 25.18 15.66
CA PHE A 236 -6.95 24.50 14.39
C PHE A 236 -7.43 25.35 13.19
N PRO A 237 -6.52 25.77 12.27
CA PRO A 237 -6.85 26.70 11.17
C PRO A 237 -7.96 26.22 10.23
N ASP A 238 -8.86 27.13 9.86
CA ASP A 238 -10.02 26.83 9.01
C ASP A 238 -9.62 26.44 7.59
N CYS A 239 -8.60 27.08 7.02
CA CYS A 239 -8.07 26.71 5.70
C CYS A 239 -7.56 25.25 5.66
N TRP A 240 -7.12 24.69 6.79
CA TRP A 240 -6.69 23.28 6.91
C TRP A 240 -7.87 22.30 7.11
N LYS A 241 -9.10 22.76 7.32
CA LYS A 241 -10.31 21.92 7.43
C LYS A 241 -10.84 21.48 6.05
N HIS A 242 -10.50 22.23 5.00
CA HIS A 242 -10.85 21.92 3.61
C HIS A 242 -9.89 20.89 2.97
N ALA A 243 -10.40 20.11 2.00
CA ALA A 243 -9.62 19.15 1.21
C ALA A 243 -10.13 19.04 -0.24
N PHE A 244 -9.22 18.74 -1.17
CA PHE A 244 -9.61 18.24 -2.50
C PHE A 244 -9.62 16.71 -2.50
N ILE A 245 -10.74 16.10 -2.89
CA ILE A 245 -10.84 14.66 -3.09
C ILE A 245 -10.52 14.31 -4.54
N ILE A 246 -9.51 13.45 -4.71
CA ILE A 246 -9.15 12.84 -5.98
C ILE A 246 -9.74 11.42 -6.01
N PRO A 247 -10.74 11.13 -6.88
CA PRO A 247 -11.36 9.82 -6.96
C PRO A 247 -10.44 8.83 -7.70
N ILE A 248 -10.04 7.75 -7.03
CA ILE A 248 -9.23 6.68 -7.65
C ILE A 248 -10.05 5.39 -7.81
N PRO A 249 -10.24 4.84 -9.03
CA PRO A 249 -11.05 3.65 -9.24
C PRO A 249 -10.48 2.40 -8.55
N LYS A 250 -11.35 1.53 -8.02
CA LYS A 250 -10.97 0.24 -7.46
C LYS A 250 -10.65 -0.75 -8.61
N PRO A 251 -9.47 -1.40 -8.61
CA PRO A 251 -9.11 -2.34 -9.67
C PRO A 251 -10.10 -3.50 -9.80
N GLY A 252 -10.54 -3.80 -11.03
CA GLY A 252 -11.47 -4.90 -11.30
C GLY A 252 -12.90 -4.67 -10.83
N LYS A 253 -13.30 -3.41 -10.63
CA LYS A 253 -14.69 -2.99 -10.39
C LYS A 253 -15.22 -2.18 -11.58
N ASP A 254 -16.54 -2.09 -11.68
CA ASP A 254 -17.18 -1.19 -12.63
C ASP A 254 -16.84 0.26 -12.30
N GLN A 255 -16.37 1.01 -13.29
CA GLN A 255 -16.01 2.43 -13.18
C GLN A 255 -17.22 3.34 -13.38
N GLN A 256 -18.36 2.83 -13.83
CA GLN A 256 -19.58 3.62 -13.96
C GLN A 256 -20.28 3.82 -12.60
N ASP A 257 -19.94 3.03 -11.57
CA ASP A 257 -20.46 3.15 -10.20
C ASP A 257 -19.59 4.11 -9.34
N PRO A 258 -20.11 5.26 -8.88
CA PRO A 258 -19.40 6.19 -7.99
C PRO A 258 -18.86 5.53 -6.70
N LEU A 259 -19.55 4.52 -6.17
CA LEU A 259 -19.16 3.80 -4.95
C LEU A 259 -17.93 2.90 -5.16
N ASN A 260 -17.52 2.65 -6.41
CA ASN A 260 -16.30 1.92 -6.75
C ASN A 260 -15.04 2.79 -6.81
N TYR A 261 -15.12 4.07 -6.48
CA TYR A 261 -13.94 4.93 -6.28
C TYR A 261 -13.45 4.94 -4.82
N ARG A 262 -12.20 5.35 -4.62
CA ARG A 262 -11.61 5.71 -3.32
C ARG A 262 -11.49 7.24 -3.23
N PRO A 263 -12.00 7.89 -2.17
CA PRO A 263 -11.91 9.34 -2.00
C PRO A 263 -10.56 9.75 -1.37
N ILE A 264 -9.51 9.98 -2.18
CA ILE A 264 -8.20 10.36 -1.64
C ILE A 264 -8.14 11.86 -1.36
N ALA A 265 -7.93 12.24 -0.09
CA ALA A 265 -7.93 13.61 0.39
C ALA A 265 -6.55 14.28 0.30
N LEU A 266 -6.49 15.36 -0.48
CA LEU A 266 -5.41 16.33 -0.48
C LEU A 266 -5.78 17.48 0.46
N THR A 267 -5.31 17.40 1.72
CA THR A 267 -5.21 18.53 2.65
C THR A 267 -3.84 19.21 2.51
N SER A 268 -3.70 20.40 3.11
CA SER A 268 -2.48 21.21 3.11
C SER A 268 -1.20 20.43 3.42
N CYS A 269 -0.13 20.68 2.66
CA CYS A 269 1.20 20.13 2.97
C CYS A 269 1.74 20.64 4.31
N MET A 270 1.41 21.88 4.69
CA MET A 270 1.80 22.49 5.96
C MET A 270 1.03 21.85 7.13
N CYS A 271 -0.27 21.58 6.96
CA CYS A 271 -1.05 20.76 7.90
C CYS A 271 -0.44 19.35 8.05
N LYS A 272 -0.13 18.67 6.93
CA LYS A 272 0.44 17.31 6.95
C LYS A 272 1.85 17.22 7.55
N LEU A 273 2.60 18.34 7.57
CA LEU A 273 3.87 18.44 8.28
C LEU A 273 3.66 18.45 9.81
N PHE A 274 2.70 19.24 10.30
CA PHE A 274 2.33 19.26 11.72
C PHE A 274 1.68 17.94 12.16
N GLU A 275 0.71 17.40 11.39
CA GLU A 275 0.12 16.06 11.63
C GLU A 275 1.19 14.99 11.87
N ARG A 276 2.31 15.06 11.13
CA ARG A 276 3.40 14.09 11.22
C ARG A 276 4.14 14.17 12.55
N ILE A 277 4.43 15.38 13.04
CA ILE A 277 5.10 15.59 14.33
C ILE A 277 4.23 15.04 15.46
N VAL A 278 2.96 15.47 15.52
CA VAL A 278 1.98 14.99 16.53
C VAL A 278 1.79 13.47 16.45
N ASN A 279 1.77 12.90 15.24
CA ASN A 279 1.64 11.46 15.05
C ASN A 279 2.87 10.67 15.54
N VAL A 280 4.09 11.21 15.46
CA VAL A 280 5.29 10.57 16.03
C VAL A 280 5.18 10.49 17.55
N GLN A 281 4.81 11.60 18.21
CA GLN A 281 4.60 11.64 19.66
C GLN A 281 3.48 10.68 20.10
N LEU A 282 2.32 10.70 19.41
CA LEU A 282 1.21 9.79 19.68
C LEU A 282 1.64 8.32 19.54
N VAL A 283 2.24 7.92 18.41
CA VAL A 283 2.67 6.53 18.19
C VAL A 283 3.70 6.08 19.22
N HIS A 284 4.64 6.95 19.64
CA HIS A 284 5.60 6.62 20.69
C HIS A 284 4.89 6.19 21.99
N ILE A 285 3.89 6.94 22.45
CA ILE A 285 3.13 6.64 23.69
C ILE A 285 2.32 5.35 23.53
N LEU A 286 1.64 5.19 22.38
CA LEU A 286 0.79 4.03 22.11
C LEU A 286 1.56 2.70 22.04
N GLU A 287 2.79 2.73 21.54
CA GLU A 287 3.69 1.57 21.52
C GLU A 287 4.36 1.38 22.90
N LYS A 288 4.85 2.45 23.55
CA LYS A 288 5.51 2.39 24.87
C LYS A 288 4.61 1.85 25.98
N ASN A 289 3.33 2.20 25.96
CA ASN A 289 2.34 1.76 26.95
C ASN A 289 1.55 0.51 26.50
N GLU A 290 1.97 -0.15 25.43
CA GLU A 290 1.35 -1.34 24.82
C GLU A 290 -0.15 -1.22 24.46
N TYR A 291 -0.68 0.00 24.33
CA TYR A 291 -2.10 0.26 24.07
C TYR A 291 -2.58 -0.30 22.71
N ILE A 292 -1.67 -0.52 21.74
CA ILE A 292 -2.00 -1.20 20.48
C ILE A 292 -1.70 -2.71 20.61
N SER A 293 -2.77 -3.52 20.60
CA SER A 293 -2.72 -4.97 20.79
C SER A 293 -1.65 -5.65 19.91
N PRO A 294 -0.87 -6.62 20.42
CA PRO A 294 0.21 -7.25 19.65
C PRO A 294 -0.26 -7.94 18.35
N PHE A 295 -1.56 -8.26 18.25
CA PHE A 295 -2.21 -8.88 17.10
C PHE A 295 -2.62 -7.89 15.99
N GLN A 296 -2.51 -6.57 16.21
CA GLN A 296 -2.61 -5.56 15.15
C GLN A 296 -1.23 -5.35 14.51
N SER A 297 -1.10 -5.66 13.23
CA SER A 297 0.13 -5.49 12.43
C SER A 297 0.02 -4.37 11.39
N GLY A 298 -1.17 -3.79 11.19
CA GLY A 298 -1.39 -2.68 10.26
C GLY A 298 -0.69 -1.40 10.69
N PHE A 299 0.07 -0.79 9.77
CA PHE A 299 0.72 0.53 9.90
C PHE A 299 1.71 0.74 11.06
N ARG A 300 2.09 -0.29 11.82
CA ARG A 300 3.08 -0.19 12.91
C ARG A 300 4.53 -0.35 12.42
N LYS A 301 5.49 0.25 13.13
CA LYS A 301 6.93 0.05 12.91
C LYS A 301 7.28 -1.44 13.10
N SER A 302 8.19 -1.96 12.29
CA SER A 302 8.67 -3.36 12.33
C SER A 302 7.62 -4.46 12.10
N ARG A 303 6.34 -4.15 11.82
CA ARG A 303 5.27 -5.10 11.47
C ARG A 303 4.98 -5.11 9.97
N SER A 304 4.31 -6.16 9.48
CA SER A 304 4.05 -6.38 8.06
C SER A 304 2.83 -7.28 7.81
N THR A 305 2.33 -7.31 6.56
CA THR A 305 1.34 -8.31 6.14
C THR A 305 1.85 -9.74 6.25
N ILE A 306 3.18 -9.95 6.12
CA ILE A 306 3.81 -11.27 6.19
C ILE A 306 3.68 -11.89 7.58
N ASP A 307 3.58 -11.08 8.65
CA ASP A 307 3.45 -11.59 10.02
C ASP A 307 2.10 -12.30 10.23
N ASN A 308 0.99 -11.67 9.86
CA ASN A 308 -0.34 -12.29 9.93
C ASN A 308 -0.44 -13.53 9.01
N LEU A 309 0.27 -13.53 7.88
CA LEU A 309 0.36 -14.67 6.97
C LEU A 309 1.19 -15.84 7.55
N ILE A 310 2.27 -15.55 8.30
CA ILE A 310 3.08 -16.58 9.02
C ILE A 310 2.30 -17.17 10.19
N SER A 311 1.51 -16.37 10.92
CA SER A 311 0.60 -16.87 11.97
C SER A 311 -0.32 -17.92 11.37
N LEU A 312 -1.10 -17.54 10.36
CA LEU A 312 -2.05 -18.43 9.70
C LEU A 312 -1.39 -19.67 9.07
N GLU A 313 -0.21 -19.54 8.46
CA GLU A 313 0.56 -20.70 7.97
C GLU A 313 0.90 -21.66 9.11
N THR A 314 1.34 -21.13 10.25
CA THR A 314 1.74 -21.92 11.41
C THR A 314 0.54 -22.61 12.07
N ASP A 315 -0.57 -21.89 12.28
CA ASP A 315 -1.80 -22.45 12.85
C ASP A 315 -2.33 -23.62 12.01
N ILE A 316 -2.37 -23.47 10.69
CA ILE A 316 -2.78 -24.52 9.75
C ILE A 316 -1.81 -25.72 9.80
N ARG A 317 -0.49 -25.48 9.82
CA ARG A 317 0.52 -26.54 9.88
C ARG A 317 0.46 -27.32 11.20
N VAL A 318 0.27 -26.64 12.32
CA VAL A 318 0.11 -27.26 13.65
C VAL A 318 -1.20 -28.04 13.74
N ALA A 319 -2.30 -27.52 13.20
CA ALA A 319 -3.57 -28.24 13.13
C ALA A 319 -3.45 -29.52 12.29
N PHE A 320 -2.83 -29.44 11.10
CA PHE A 320 -2.60 -30.62 10.25
C PHE A 320 -1.71 -31.66 10.95
N LEU A 321 -0.62 -31.24 11.59
CA LEU A 321 0.29 -32.11 12.34
C LEU A 321 -0.46 -32.89 13.44
N LYS A 322 -1.31 -32.19 14.21
CA LYS A 322 -2.12 -32.76 15.30
C LYS A 322 -3.33 -33.56 14.82
N ARG A 323 -3.56 -33.65 13.50
CA ARG A 323 -4.77 -34.22 12.85
C ARG A 323 -6.07 -33.50 13.26
N ASN A 324 -5.99 -32.24 13.67
CA ASN A 324 -7.13 -31.38 13.99
C ASN A 324 -7.77 -30.79 12.71
N HIS A 325 -9.00 -30.31 12.86
CA HIS A 325 -9.69 -29.42 11.93
C HIS A 325 -9.27 -27.98 12.22
N LEU A 326 -9.28 -27.09 11.21
CA LEU A 326 -9.11 -25.65 11.39
C LEU A 326 -10.09 -24.90 10.49
N VAL A 327 -10.69 -23.87 11.06
CA VAL A 327 -11.70 -23.01 10.43
C VAL A 327 -11.26 -21.54 10.60
N SER A 328 -11.35 -20.75 9.53
CA SER A 328 -10.82 -19.37 9.46
C SER A 328 -11.85 -18.40 8.88
N ILE A 329 -12.30 -17.46 9.72
CA ILE A 329 -13.13 -16.34 9.32
C ILE A 329 -12.25 -15.14 9.01
N PHE A 330 -12.47 -14.58 7.84
CA PHE A 330 -11.94 -13.29 7.42
C PHE A 330 -13.09 -12.28 7.42
N PHE A 331 -12.77 -11.01 7.62
CA PHE A 331 -13.74 -9.94 7.86
C PHE A 331 -13.27 -8.66 7.14
N ASP A 332 -13.78 -8.41 5.93
CA ASP A 332 -13.64 -7.17 5.16
C ASP A 332 -14.61 -6.08 5.69
N ILE A 333 -14.10 -5.03 6.34
CA ILE A 333 -14.92 -4.00 6.98
C ILE A 333 -15.30 -2.89 5.98
N TYR A 334 -16.58 -2.87 5.60
CA TYR A 334 -17.08 -2.02 4.53
C TYR A 334 -16.87 -0.51 4.78
N LYS A 335 -15.99 0.10 3.97
CA LYS A 335 -15.67 1.55 3.97
C LYS A 335 -15.24 2.06 5.36
N ALA A 336 -14.40 1.29 6.05
CA ALA A 336 -14.04 1.50 7.44
C ALA A 336 -13.51 2.92 7.76
N TYR A 337 -12.68 3.50 6.89
CA TYR A 337 -12.14 4.86 7.04
C TYR A 337 -13.22 5.94 7.01
N ASP A 338 -14.12 5.86 6.01
CA ASP A 338 -15.16 6.86 5.72
C ASP A 338 -16.28 6.86 6.78
N ARG A 339 -16.40 5.74 7.52
CA ARG A 339 -17.48 5.49 8.48
C ARG A 339 -17.02 5.34 9.93
N THR A 340 -15.75 5.64 10.22
CA THR A 340 -15.20 5.56 11.58
C THR A 340 -15.77 6.68 12.46
N TRP A 341 -16.44 6.27 13.54
CA TRP A 341 -17.10 7.16 14.50
C TRP A 341 -16.10 8.08 15.23
N ARG A 342 -16.19 9.38 15.01
CA ARG A 342 -15.23 10.37 15.52
C ARG A 342 -15.26 10.52 17.04
N TYR A 343 -16.43 10.54 17.66
CA TYR A 343 -16.53 10.55 19.12
C TYR A 343 -15.93 9.27 19.72
N GLY A 344 -16.07 8.11 19.05
CA GLY A 344 -15.42 6.86 19.44
C GLY A 344 -13.89 6.96 19.51
N ILE A 345 -13.24 7.63 18.54
CA ILE A 345 -11.79 7.92 18.60
C ILE A 345 -11.46 8.76 19.84
N MET A 346 -12.22 9.85 20.07
CA MET A 346 -11.96 10.74 21.20
C MET A 346 -12.17 10.04 22.54
N LYS A 347 -13.21 9.21 22.66
CA LYS A 347 -13.45 8.41 23.85
C LYS A 347 -12.31 7.41 24.08
N ASN A 348 -11.84 6.71 23.06
CA ASN A 348 -10.69 5.80 23.21
C ASN A 348 -9.44 6.55 23.71
N LEU A 349 -9.16 7.77 23.24
CA LEU A 349 -8.07 8.60 23.77
C LEU A 349 -8.32 9.03 25.23
N TYR A 350 -9.56 9.39 25.57
CA TYR A 350 -9.94 9.79 26.92
C TYR A 350 -9.80 8.64 27.93
N ASP A 351 -10.27 7.44 27.56
CA ASP A 351 -10.27 6.23 28.37
C ASP A 351 -8.83 5.66 28.52
N LEU A 352 -7.96 5.86 27.51
CA LEU A 352 -6.51 5.61 27.59
C LEU A 352 -5.73 6.71 28.36
N GLY A 353 -6.41 7.67 28.99
CA GLY A 353 -5.78 8.67 29.84
C GLY A 353 -5.09 9.85 29.14
N PHE A 354 -5.23 10.01 27.81
CA PHE A 354 -4.67 11.17 27.12
C PHE A 354 -5.35 12.47 27.54
N ARG A 355 -4.58 13.50 27.91
CA ARG A 355 -5.06 14.83 28.31
C ARG A 355 -4.11 15.93 27.80
N GLY A 356 -4.60 17.14 27.64
CA GLY A 356 -3.87 18.32 27.18
C GLY A 356 -3.88 18.51 25.65
N ASN A 357 -2.86 19.20 25.15
CA ASN A 357 -2.74 19.68 23.76
C ASN A 357 -2.97 18.57 22.72
N LEU A 358 -2.37 17.38 22.90
CA LEU A 358 -2.42 16.31 21.91
C LEU A 358 -3.85 15.83 21.58
N PRO A 359 -4.69 15.37 22.54
CA PRO A 359 -6.07 15.01 22.23
C PRO A 359 -6.94 16.21 21.82
N ILE A 360 -6.63 17.43 22.26
CA ILE A 360 -7.37 18.64 21.84
C ILE A 360 -7.08 18.95 20.35
N PHE A 361 -5.82 18.85 19.91
CA PHE A 361 -5.44 18.93 18.51
C PHE A 361 -6.13 17.85 17.67
N VAL A 362 -6.16 16.59 18.14
CA VAL A 362 -6.87 15.50 17.46
C VAL A 362 -8.37 15.80 17.33
N HIS A 363 -9.02 16.32 18.38
CA HIS A 363 -10.42 16.73 18.34
C HIS A 363 -10.66 17.80 17.27
N ASN A 364 -9.86 18.86 17.26
CA ASN A 364 -10.03 19.98 16.34
C ASN A 364 -9.65 19.62 14.88
N PHE A 365 -8.69 18.71 14.68
CA PHE A 365 -8.35 18.14 13.36
C PHE A 365 -9.50 17.33 12.75
N LEU A 366 -10.29 16.62 13.56
CA LEU A 366 -11.46 15.82 13.14
C LEU A 366 -12.76 16.64 13.03
N LYS A 367 -12.81 17.84 13.61
CA LYS A 367 -14.01 18.68 13.69
C LYS A 367 -14.23 19.49 12.41
N GLN A 368 -15.51 19.63 12.01
CA GLN A 368 -15.96 20.53 10.92
C GLN A 368 -15.12 20.42 9.64
N ARG A 369 -14.97 19.20 9.11
CA ARG A 369 -14.18 18.94 7.89
C ARG A 369 -15.03 19.10 6.64
N PHE A 370 -14.46 19.70 5.60
CA PHE A 370 -15.12 20.00 4.33
C PHE A 370 -14.31 19.48 3.14
N PHE A 371 -14.98 19.13 2.04
CA PHE A 371 -14.31 18.67 0.82
C PHE A 371 -14.98 19.14 -0.47
N ARG A 372 -14.21 19.09 -1.57
CA ARG A 372 -14.69 19.17 -2.95
C ARG A 372 -14.03 18.05 -3.77
N VAL A 373 -14.77 17.35 -4.63
CA VAL A 373 -14.20 16.41 -5.60
C VAL A 373 -13.62 17.20 -6.78
N ARG A 374 -12.42 16.82 -7.24
CA ARG A 374 -11.74 17.46 -8.39
C ARG A 374 -11.52 16.46 -9.52
N LEU A 375 -12.03 16.76 -10.72
CA LEU A 375 -11.72 16.05 -11.97
C LEU A 375 -11.06 17.01 -12.96
N GLY A 376 -9.74 16.88 -13.12
CA GLY A 376 -8.95 17.80 -13.94
C GLY A 376 -8.95 19.21 -13.35
N ASN A 377 -9.66 20.14 -14.01
CA ASN A 377 -9.84 21.52 -13.56
C ASN A 377 -11.27 21.81 -13.07
N THR A 378 -12.18 20.83 -13.12
CA THR A 378 -13.56 20.95 -12.65
C THR A 378 -13.67 20.50 -11.20
N PHE A 379 -14.48 21.19 -10.39
CA PHE A 379 -14.67 20.95 -8.96
C PHE A 379 -16.15 20.84 -8.62
N SER A 380 -16.52 19.92 -7.73
CA SER A 380 -17.88 19.81 -7.19
C SER A 380 -18.25 21.03 -6.32
N ASN A 381 -19.50 21.06 -5.86
CA ASN A 381 -19.91 21.82 -4.68
C ASN A 381 -19.11 21.42 -3.43
N ILE A 382 -19.22 22.22 -2.36
CA ILE A 382 -18.58 21.93 -1.05
C ILE A 382 -19.52 21.02 -0.25
N PHE A 383 -18.98 19.92 0.26
CA PHE A 383 -19.71 18.99 1.13
C PHE A 383 -19.05 18.92 2.51
N CYS A 384 -19.86 18.81 3.55
CA CYS A 384 -19.40 18.49 4.90
C CYS A 384 -19.09 16.99 4.98
N GLN A 385 -18.00 16.63 5.66
CA GLN A 385 -17.73 15.24 6.03
C GLN A 385 -18.22 15.03 7.47
N GLU A 386 -19.40 14.41 7.65
CA GLU A 386 -19.97 14.15 8.99
C GLU A 386 -19.11 13.18 9.84
N GLU A 387 -18.77 12.00 9.29
CA GLU A 387 -18.00 10.96 10.00
C GLU A 387 -16.71 10.55 9.28
N GLY A 388 -15.97 9.62 9.88
CA GLY A 388 -14.76 9.06 9.30
C GLY A 388 -13.54 9.96 9.42
N VAL A 389 -12.41 9.47 8.91
CA VAL A 389 -11.11 10.14 8.98
C VAL A 389 -10.51 10.33 7.57
N PRO A 390 -9.91 11.49 7.24
CA PRO A 390 -9.42 11.76 5.87
C PRO A 390 -8.44 10.72 5.31
N GLN A 391 -8.80 10.07 4.19
CA GLN A 391 -7.92 9.12 3.51
C GLN A 391 -6.73 9.85 2.86
N GLY A 392 -5.51 9.69 3.41
CA GLY A 392 -4.29 10.34 2.89
C GLY A 392 -3.69 11.41 3.80
N CYS A 393 -4.31 11.66 4.96
CA CYS A 393 -3.65 12.27 6.12
C CYS A 393 -2.81 11.22 6.87
N VAL A 394 -1.76 11.66 7.57
CA VAL A 394 -0.84 10.75 8.30
C VAL A 394 -1.46 10.37 9.64
N LEU A 395 -1.95 11.35 10.38
CA LEU A 395 -2.54 11.16 11.71
C LEU A 395 -3.79 10.27 11.64
N SER A 396 -4.62 10.45 10.61
CA SER A 396 -5.82 9.63 10.35
C SER A 396 -5.57 8.12 10.29
N VAL A 397 -4.35 7.69 9.96
CA VAL A 397 -3.98 6.28 9.93
C VAL A 397 -3.93 5.70 11.35
N THR A 398 -3.24 6.38 12.27
CA THR A 398 -3.15 6.00 13.68
C THR A 398 -4.50 6.10 14.39
N LEU A 399 -5.27 7.15 14.10
CA LEU A 399 -6.62 7.31 14.64
C LEU A 399 -7.56 6.19 14.17
N PHE A 400 -7.44 5.72 12.92
CA PHE A 400 -8.18 4.55 12.46
C PHE A 400 -7.77 3.27 13.21
N VAL A 401 -6.46 3.05 13.44
CA VAL A 401 -5.95 1.92 14.25
C VAL A 401 -6.53 1.96 15.67
N LEU A 402 -6.55 3.12 16.32
CA LEU A 402 -7.20 3.30 17.64
C LEU A 402 -8.70 3.02 17.62
N ALA A 403 -9.40 3.38 16.53
CA ALA A 403 -10.83 3.14 16.37
C ALA A 403 -11.21 1.69 16.06
N ILE A 404 -10.24 0.80 15.79
CA ILE A 404 -10.49 -0.62 15.55
C ILE A 404 -9.84 -1.55 16.58
N ASN A 405 -8.73 -1.13 17.22
CA ASN A 405 -8.01 -1.93 18.21
C ASN A 405 -8.90 -2.63 19.27
N PRO A 406 -9.97 -2.01 19.81
CA PRO A 406 -10.88 -2.69 20.76
C PRO A 406 -11.62 -3.93 20.22
N ILE A 407 -11.70 -4.15 18.90
CA ILE A 407 -12.27 -5.40 18.35
C ILE A 407 -11.47 -6.64 18.79
N LEU A 408 -10.18 -6.46 19.11
CA LEU A 408 -9.30 -7.56 19.52
C LEU A 408 -9.51 -8.00 20.98
N SER A 409 -10.10 -7.16 21.84
CA SER A 409 -10.41 -7.56 23.23
C SER A 409 -11.69 -8.37 23.36
N VAL A 410 -12.71 -8.11 22.52
CA VAL A 410 -14.00 -8.85 22.57
C VAL A 410 -13.93 -10.27 22.00
N ILE A 411 -12.88 -10.61 21.24
CA ILE A 411 -12.69 -11.95 20.68
C ILE A 411 -12.12 -12.90 21.76
N PRO A 412 -12.76 -14.04 22.07
CA PRO A 412 -12.32 -14.99 23.09
C PRO A 412 -10.84 -15.41 22.94
N GLN A 413 -10.15 -15.62 24.07
CA GLN A 413 -8.73 -16.00 24.07
C GLN A 413 -8.44 -17.37 23.40
N THR A 414 -9.45 -18.25 23.34
CA THR A 414 -9.35 -19.56 22.69
C THR A 414 -9.38 -19.49 21.15
N VAL A 415 -9.75 -18.33 20.60
CA VAL A 415 -9.83 -18.06 19.16
C VAL A 415 -8.61 -17.24 18.76
N GLN A 416 -7.81 -17.76 17.84
CA GLN A 416 -6.68 -17.04 17.27
C GLN A 416 -7.19 -15.84 16.47
N LYS A 417 -6.48 -14.72 16.53
CA LYS A 417 -6.91 -13.44 15.97
C LYS A 417 -5.73 -12.64 15.44
N ASN A 418 -5.90 -12.08 14.25
CA ASN A 418 -4.89 -11.26 13.58
C ASN A 418 -5.60 -10.11 12.85
N LEU A 419 -5.13 -8.88 13.04
CA LEU A 419 -5.68 -7.69 12.39
C LEU A 419 -4.60 -7.02 11.54
N TYR A 420 -4.96 -6.61 10.33
CA TYR A 420 -4.12 -5.77 9.49
C TYR A 420 -4.97 -4.62 8.95
N VAL A 421 -4.92 -3.47 9.63
CA VAL A 421 -5.76 -2.32 9.31
C VAL A 421 -7.25 -2.66 9.48
N ASP A 422 -7.96 -2.90 8.39
CA ASP A 422 -9.37 -3.27 8.28
C ASP A 422 -9.58 -4.76 7.92
N ASP A 423 -8.55 -5.47 7.45
CA ASP A 423 -8.54 -6.94 7.30
C ASP A 423 -8.44 -7.62 8.67
N LEU A 424 -9.57 -7.99 9.29
CA LEU A 424 -9.60 -8.87 10.47
C LEU A 424 -9.65 -10.34 10.05
N HIS A 425 -8.83 -11.17 10.69
CA HIS A 425 -8.84 -12.63 10.63
C HIS A 425 -9.03 -13.21 12.03
N ILE A 426 -9.87 -14.24 12.14
CA ILE A 426 -9.94 -15.13 13.30
C ILE A 426 -9.92 -16.60 12.87
N SER A 427 -9.38 -17.48 13.70
CA SER A 427 -9.43 -18.93 13.47
C SER A 427 -9.48 -19.73 14.77
N CYS A 428 -10.03 -20.95 14.68
CA CYS A 428 -10.04 -21.92 15.76
C CYS A 428 -9.70 -23.30 15.20
N TYR A 429 -9.01 -24.13 15.98
CA TYR A 429 -8.63 -25.48 15.60
C TYR A 429 -8.79 -26.49 16.74
N ALA A 430 -9.45 -27.61 16.46
CA ALA A 430 -9.76 -28.65 17.44
C ALA A 430 -9.93 -30.03 16.77
N ARG A 431 -10.12 -31.09 17.56
CA ARG A 431 -10.45 -32.43 17.02
C ARG A 431 -11.93 -32.55 16.64
N ASN A 432 -12.81 -31.97 17.45
CA ASN A 432 -14.26 -31.95 17.29
C ASN A 432 -14.68 -30.65 16.57
N MET A 433 -15.66 -30.71 15.66
CA MET A 433 -16.08 -29.54 14.87
C MET A 433 -17.11 -28.67 15.62
N GLN A 434 -18.03 -29.27 16.38
CA GLN A 434 -19.04 -28.55 17.16
C GLN A 434 -18.40 -27.60 18.19
N LEU A 435 -17.22 -27.94 18.74
CA LEU A 435 -16.43 -27.05 19.58
C LEU A 435 -15.89 -25.83 18.82
N ILE A 436 -15.41 -26.04 17.58
CA ILE A 436 -14.92 -24.96 16.71
C ILE A 436 -16.08 -24.04 16.33
N GLU A 437 -17.21 -24.62 15.92
CA GLU A 437 -18.44 -23.93 15.57
C GLU A 437 -18.93 -23.07 16.73
N ARG A 438 -19.12 -23.65 17.93
CA ARG A 438 -19.52 -22.92 19.15
C ARG A 438 -18.59 -21.74 19.44
N GLN A 439 -17.27 -21.95 19.43
CA GLN A 439 -16.33 -20.88 19.76
C GLN A 439 -16.24 -19.78 18.70
N LEU A 440 -16.30 -20.15 17.41
CA LEU A 440 -16.32 -19.17 16.32
C LEU A 440 -17.66 -18.43 16.27
N GLN A 441 -18.79 -19.06 16.58
CA GLN A 441 -20.08 -18.39 16.68
C GLN A 441 -20.12 -17.44 17.88
N THR A 442 -19.56 -17.81 19.04
CA THR A 442 -19.35 -16.85 20.15
C THR A 442 -18.48 -15.66 19.70
N ALA A 443 -17.39 -15.90 18.98
CA ALA A 443 -16.54 -14.82 18.47
C ALA A 443 -17.27 -13.93 17.44
N ILE A 444 -18.07 -14.51 16.53
CA ILE A 444 -18.92 -13.76 15.59
C ILE A 444 -19.93 -12.90 16.37
N ASN A 445 -20.63 -13.48 17.35
CA ASN A 445 -21.64 -12.76 18.14
C ASN A 445 -21.03 -11.55 18.86
N ASN A 446 -19.88 -11.75 19.51
CA ASN A 446 -19.13 -10.67 20.18
C ASN A 446 -18.69 -9.57 19.19
N ILE A 447 -18.23 -9.94 17.98
CA ILE A 447 -17.87 -9.00 16.92
C ILE A 447 -19.11 -8.25 16.39
N VAL A 448 -20.25 -8.92 16.24
CA VAL A 448 -21.52 -8.30 15.79
C VAL A 448 -22.06 -7.33 16.83
N GLU A 449 -22.02 -7.69 18.12
CA GLU A 449 -22.41 -6.80 19.21
C GLU A 449 -21.49 -5.57 19.30
N TRP A 450 -20.18 -5.78 19.19
CA TRP A 450 -19.20 -4.70 19.12
C TRP A 450 -19.38 -3.83 17.86
N SER A 451 -19.70 -4.43 16.70
CA SER A 451 -20.07 -3.73 15.47
C SER A 451 -21.31 -2.86 15.66
N ASN A 452 -22.34 -3.36 16.34
CA ASN A 452 -23.55 -2.58 16.65
C ASN A 452 -23.28 -1.43 17.64
N LYS A 453 -22.13 -1.43 18.33
CA LYS A 453 -21.62 -0.35 19.18
C LYS A 453 -20.53 0.51 18.51
N SER A 454 -20.15 0.25 17.25
CA SER A 454 -19.01 0.91 16.56
C SER A 454 -19.18 1.18 15.05
N GLY A 455 -20.25 0.69 14.42
CA GLY A 455 -20.65 0.99 13.02
C GLY A 455 -20.03 0.11 11.91
N LYS A 456 -19.37 -1.02 12.23
CA LYS A 456 -18.44 -1.72 11.31
C LYS A 456 -18.90 -3.12 10.83
N LYS A 457 -19.63 -3.19 9.70
CA LYS A 457 -20.12 -4.45 9.06
C LYS A 457 -19.01 -5.23 8.30
N SER A 458 -19.01 -6.57 8.33
CA SER A 458 -17.91 -7.45 7.84
C SER A 458 -18.32 -8.76 7.11
N LYS A 459 -17.39 -9.48 6.40
CA LYS A 459 -17.58 -10.73 5.56
C LYS A 459 -16.23 -11.51 5.32
N ILE A 460 -16.00 -12.80 4.95
CA ILE A 460 -16.51 -14.21 5.16
C ILE A 460 -15.80 -15.17 4.12
N HIS A 461 -15.45 -16.48 4.23
CA HIS A 461 -15.16 -17.50 5.29
C HIS A 461 -14.53 -18.83 4.69
N PHE A 462 -13.61 -19.57 5.37
CA PHE A 462 -12.90 -20.78 4.84
C PHE A 462 -12.61 -21.95 5.84
N CYS A 463 -12.64 -23.22 5.38
CA CYS A 463 -12.51 -24.46 6.22
C CYS A 463 -11.68 -25.60 5.56
N LYS A 464 -11.28 -26.62 6.36
CA LYS A 464 -10.80 -27.93 5.85
C LYS A 464 -11.17 -29.16 6.72
N ARG A 465 -12.02 -30.02 6.15
CA ARG A 465 -11.75 -31.47 5.91
C ARG A 465 -12.71 -32.00 4.82
N PRO A 466 -12.53 -33.25 4.31
CA PRO A 466 -13.39 -33.84 3.28
C PRO A 466 -14.31 -34.96 3.80
N LEU A 467 -14.39 -35.15 5.13
CA LEU A 467 -15.06 -36.28 5.81
C LEU A 467 -15.92 -35.79 6.98
N HIS A 468 -16.56 -34.63 6.79
CA HIS A 468 -17.56 -34.03 7.68
C HIS A 468 -18.35 -32.98 6.86
N PRO A 469 -19.56 -32.57 7.28
CA PRO A 469 -20.13 -31.30 6.85
C PRO A 469 -19.21 -30.13 7.27
N ASP A 470 -19.31 -29.01 6.55
CA ASP A 470 -18.77 -27.74 7.03
C ASP A 470 -19.66 -27.18 8.17
N PRO A 471 -19.11 -26.51 9.20
CA PRO A 471 -19.87 -26.05 10.37
C PRO A 471 -20.92 -24.97 10.06
N GLU A 472 -22.03 -24.96 10.80
CA GLU A 472 -23.13 -24.01 10.60
C GLU A 472 -22.88 -22.71 11.38
N LEU A 473 -22.25 -21.75 10.70
CA LEU A 473 -21.97 -20.41 11.24
C LEU A 473 -22.90 -19.36 10.63
N PHE A 474 -23.35 -18.41 11.44
CA PHE A 474 -24.33 -17.39 11.06
C PHE A 474 -23.82 -15.98 11.38
N LEU A 475 -23.85 -15.08 10.40
CA LEU A 475 -23.60 -13.65 10.60
C LEU A 475 -24.93 -12.89 10.54
N SER A 476 -25.41 -12.42 11.70
CA SER A 476 -26.70 -11.72 11.82
C SER A 476 -27.87 -12.51 11.21
N GLY A 477 -27.93 -13.82 11.49
CA GLY A 477 -28.94 -14.74 10.95
C GLY A 477 -28.67 -15.25 9.52
N VAL A 478 -27.71 -14.68 8.79
CA VAL A 478 -27.37 -15.14 7.43
C VAL A 478 -26.32 -16.25 7.49
N PRO A 479 -26.55 -17.44 6.90
CA PRO A 479 -25.59 -18.53 6.93
C PRO A 479 -24.32 -18.20 6.14
N ILE A 480 -23.18 -18.56 6.73
CA ILE A 480 -21.85 -18.33 6.17
C ILE A 480 -21.57 -19.34 5.06
N ARG A 481 -21.26 -18.85 3.85
CA ARG A 481 -20.87 -19.71 2.73
C ARG A 481 -19.37 -19.99 2.73
N PHE A 482 -19.06 -21.28 2.66
CA PHE A 482 -17.71 -21.85 2.64
C PHE A 482 -17.16 -21.89 1.21
N GLN A 483 -15.84 -21.85 1.07
CA GLN A 483 -15.12 -21.86 -0.20
C GLN A 483 -13.78 -22.60 -0.03
N ASP A 484 -13.20 -23.12 -1.13
CA ASP A 484 -11.98 -23.93 -1.09
C ASP A 484 -10.67 -23.13 -1.24
N ASN A 485 -10.71 -21.89 -1.75
CA ASN A 485 -9.52 -21.06 -2.04
C ASN A 485 -9.75 -19.57 -1.72
N TYR A 486 -9.06 -19.00 -0.72
CA TYR A 486 -9.19 -17.58 -0.37
C TYR A 486 -8.00 -16.73 -0.79
N LYS A 487 -8.21 -15.43 -0.98
CA LYS A 487 -7.13 -14.45 -1.12
C LYS A 487 -7.01 -13.57 0.15
N PHE A 488 -6.18 -13.96 1.10
CA PHE A 488 -5.86 -13.16 2.29
C PHE A 488 -4.51 -12.43 2.11
N LEU A 489 -4.48 -11.12 2.40
CA LEU A 489 -3.29 -10.24 2.30
C LEU A 489 -2.42 -10.48 1.05
N GLY A 490 -3.07 -10.71 -0.10
CA GLY A 490 -2.44 -10.91 -1.41
C GLY A 490 -2.04 -12.35 -1.77
N LEU A 491 -1.93 -13.26 -0.81
CA LEU A 491 -1.65 -14.69 -1.05
C LEU A 491 -2.94 -15.47 -1.26
N VAL A 492 -2.88 -16.60 -1.97
CA VAL A 492 -4.04 -17.50 -2.13
C VAL A 492 -3.83 -18.77 -1.31
N PHE A 493 -4.68 -18.98 -0.31
CA PHE A 493 -4.69 -20.15 0.55
C PHE A 493 -5.71 -21.15 0.03
N ASP A 494 -5.26 -22.34 -0.35
CA ASP A 494 -6.10 -23.48 -0.73
C ASP A 494 -6.39 -24.39 0.47
N LYS A 495 -7.51 -25.12 0.42
CA LYS A 495 -7.94 -26.12 1.41
C LYS A 495 -6.89 -27.19 1.75
N ARG A 496 -5.82 -27.37 0.95
CA ARG A 496 -4.72 -28.31 1.25
C ARG A 496 -3.40 -27.64 1.68
N LEU A 497 -3.32 -26.31 1.71
CA LEU A 497 -2.11 -25.50 1.95
C LEU A 497 -0.93 -25.93 1.05
N THR A 498 -1.24 -26.11 -0.23
CA THR A 498 -0.28 -26.43 -1.31
C THR A 498 0.27 -25.20 -2.01
N PHE A 499 -0.43 -24.06 -1.91
CA PHE A 499 -0.24 -22.83 -2.67
C PHE A 499 -0.25 -23.00 -4.20
N LEU A 500 -0.73 -24.13 -4.71
CA LEU A 500 -0.76 -24.41 -6.16
C LEU A 500 -1.61 -23.39 -6.94
N PRO A 501 -2.81 -22.96 -6.48
CA PRO A 501 -3.57 -21.89 -7.13
C PRO A 501 -2.89 -20.52 -7.04
N HIS A 502 -2.21 -20.23 -5.93
CA HIS A 502 -1.42 -19.00 -5.78
C HIS A 502 -0.29 -18.93 -6.81
N ILE A 503 0.52 -19.99 -6.90
CA ILE A 503 1.65 -20.09 -7.83
C ILE A 503 1.17 -20.04 -9.28
N ALA A 504 0.04 -20.67 -9.61
CA ALA A 504 -0.57 -20.58 -10.94
C ALA A 504 -1.02 -19.15 -11.29
N SER A 505 -1.71 -18.47 -10.36
CA SER A 505 -2.15 -17.08 -10.51
C SER A 505 -0.96 -16.11 -10.62
N LEU A 506 0.06 -16.29 -9.78
CA LEU A 506 1.31 -15.53 -9.82
C LEU A 506 2.04 -15.71 -11.16
N ARG A 507 2.18 -16.94 -11.66
CA ARG A 507 2.75 -17.21 -12.99
C ARG A 507 1.91 -16.53 -14.09
N LYS A 508 0.58 -16.60 -14.04
CA LYS A 508 -0.33 -15.94 -14.99
C LYS A 508 -0.18 -14.41 -14.98
N ARG A 509 0.12 -13.80 -13.83
CA ARG A 509 0.42 -12.36 -13.70
C ARG A 509 1.80 -11.97 -14.24
N CYS A 510 2.83 -12.77 -13.98
CA CYS A 510 4.20 -12.42 -14.39
C CYS A 510 4.50 -12.70 -15.88
N LEU A 511 3.79 -13.63 -16.52
CA LEU A 511 4.00 -13.96 -17.95
C LEU A 511 3.75 -12.76 -18.90
N PRO A 512 2.65 -11.98 -18.78
CA PRO A 512 2.49 -10.73 -19.52
C PRO A 512 3.59 -9.71 -19.27
N SER A 513 4.12 -9.62 -18.05
CA SER A 513 5.22 -8.71 -17.71
C SER A 513 6.53 -9.03 -18.44
N LEU A 514 6.75 -10.27 -18.90
CA LEU A 514 7.88 -10.60 -19.78
C LEU A 514 7.80 -9.88 -21.13
N ASN A 515 6.61 -9.48 -21.59
CA ASN A 515 6.47 -8.71 -22.83
C ASN A 515 7.11 -7.32 -22.71
N ILE A 516 7.08 -6.71 -21.50
CA ILE A 516 7.78 -5.45 -21.23
C ILE A 516 9.27 -5.60 -21.51
N LEU A 517 9.89 -6.67 -21.02
CA LEU A 517 11.29 -6.97 -21.31
C LEU A 517 11.51 -7.23 -22.80
N ARG A 518 10.69 -8.09 -23.45
CA ARG A 518 10.78 -8.38 -24.90
C ARG A 518 10.68 -7.14 -25.79
N THR A 519 9.88 -6.15 -25.40
CA THR A 519 9.68 -4.89 -26.12
C THR A 519 10.87 -3.92 -25.96
N LEU A 520 11.67 -4.08 -24.90
CA LEU A 520 12.83 -3.24 -24.58
C LEU A 520 14.18 -3.89 -24.95
N SER A 521 14.25 -5.22 -24.97
CA SER A 521 15.44 -6.01 -25.28
C SER A 521 15.58 -6.28 -26.77
N ASN A 522 16.74 -6.01 -27.35
CA ASN A 522 17.17 -6.58 -28.63
C ASN A 522 18.66 -6.94 -28.57
N THR A 523 19.17 -7.67 -29.56
CA THR A 523 20.60 -8.03 -29.66
C THR A 523 21.44 -6.98 -30.37
N SER A 524 20.81 -6.03 -31.07
CA SER A 524 21.46 -5.03 -31.93
C SER A 524 21.10 -3.57 -31.60
N TRP A 525 20.20 -3.36 -30.63
CA TRP A 525 19.72 -2.08 -30.12
C TRP A 525 18.88 -2.33 -28.85
N GLY A 526 18.26 -1.29 -28.30
CA GLY A 526 17.36 -1.41 -27.16
C GLY A 526 17.94 -0.83 -25.87
N ALA A 527 17.33 -1.21 -24.74
CA ALA A 527 17.69 -0.73 -23.42
C ALA A 527 18.90 -1.49 -22.85
N ASP A 528 19.70 -0.82 -22.03
CA ASP A 528 20.89 -1.40 -21.40
C ASP A 528 20.55 -2.58 -20.46
N ARG A 529 21.46 -3.56 -20.37
CA ARG A 529 21.37 -4.74 -19.50
C ARG A 529 21.08 -4.35 -18.04
N SER A 530 21.75 -3.32 -17.51
CA SER A 530 21.53 -2.89 -16.12
C SER A 530 20.11 -2.33 -15.93
N CYS A 531 19.56 -1.66 -16.95
CA CYS A 531 18.20 -1.15 -16.97
C CYS A 531 17.17 -2.29 -17.12
N LEU A 532 17.38 -3.23 -18.04
CA LEU A 532 16.51 -4.40 -18.21
C LEU A 532 16.44 -5.23 -16.92
N LEU A 533 17.58 -5.47 -16.26
CA LEU A 533 17.62 -6.06 -14.93
C LEU A 533 16.90 -5.20 -13.89
N ARG A 534 17.04 -3.86 -13.91
CA ARG A 534 16.31 -2.94 -13.02
C ARG A 534 14.80 -3.07 -13.19
N VAL A 535 14.29 -3.23 -14.41
CA VAL A 535 12.87 -3.45 -14.75
C VAL A 535 12.40 -4.86 -14.35
N TYR A 536 13.20 -5.89 -14.59
CA TYR A 536 12.94 -7.25 -14.12
C TYR A 536 12.78 -7.30 -12.58
N ARG A 537 13.76 -6.74 -11.86
CA ARG A 537 13.89 -6.74 -10.39
C ARG A 537 12.71 -6.10 -9.66
N SER A 538 11.91 -5.29 -10.36
CA SER A 538 10.94 -4.35 -9.79
C SER A 538 9.50 -4.57 -10.25
N ILE A 539 9.27 -5.19 -11.41
CA ILE A 539 7.94 -5.69 -11.82
C ILE A 539 7.81 -7.19 -11.53
N ILE A 540 8.72 -8.01 -12.05
CA ILE A 540 8.55 -9.47 -12.04
C ILE A 540 9.05 -10.06 -10.72
N ARG A 541 10.28 -9.72 -10.32
CA ARG A 541 10.88 -10.27 -9.11
C ARG A 541 10.14 -9.83 -7.85
N SER A 542 9.73 -8.56 -7.78
CA SER A 542 8.92 -8.03 -6.66
C SER A 542 7.58 -8.75 -6.47
N MET A 543 6.91 -9.13 -7.57
CA MET A 543 5.68 -9.94 -7.51
C MET A 543 5.94 -11.36 -7.00
N ILE A 544 7.12 -11.92 -7.26
CA ILE A 544 7.54 -13.26 -6.80
C ILE A 544 8.02 -13.20 -5.33
N ASP A 545 8.76 -12.16 -4.95
CA ASP A 545 9.26 -11.97 -3.58
C ASP A 545 8.12 -11.81 -2.56
N TYR A 546 7.01 -11.16 -2.96
CA TYR A 546 5.88 -10.93 -2.06
C TYR A 546 5.20 -12.26 -1.65
N GLY A 547 5.24 -12.55 -0.35
CA GLY A 547 4.69 -13.79 0.20
C GLY A 547 5.60 -15.01 0.11
N SER A 548 6.80 -14.89 -0.46
CA SER A 548 7.67 -16.04 -0.76
C SER A 548 8.16 -16.78 0.49
N VAL A 549 8.19 -16.10 1.64
CA VAL A 549 8.47 -16.62 2.99
C VAL A 549 7.45 -17.69 3.42
N VAL A 550 6.19 -17.50 2.99
CA VAL A 550 5.02 -18.28 3.37
C VAL A 550 4.73 -19.33 2.31
N TYR A 551 4.51 -18.91 1.04
CA TYR A 551 4.24 -19.85 -0.06
C TYR A 551 5.47 -20.69 -0.45
N GLY A 552 6.68 -20.29 -0.05
CA GLY A 552 7.91 -21.07 -0.21
C GLY A 552 7.90 -22.43 0.50
N SER A 553 6.93 -22.68 1.38
CA SER A 553 6.61 -24.01 1.91
C SER A 553 5.95 -24.97 0.91
N ALA A 554 5.59 -24.51 -0.30
CA ALA A 554 5.02 -25.35 -1.35
C ALA A 554 6.03 -26.39 -1.90
N ARG A 555 5.51 -27.49 -2.46
CA ARG A 555 6.34 -28.56 -3.04
C ARG A 555 7.30 -27.99 -4.12
N PRO A 556 8.58 -28.42 -4.19
CA PRO A 556 9.55 -27.91 -5.16
C PRO A 556 9.09 -28.00 -6.62
N SER A 557 8.34 -29.04 -6.99
CA SER A 557 7.75 -29.20 -8.33
C SER A 557 6.70 -28.14 -8.69
N TYR A 558 6.08 -27.49 -7.70
CA TYR A 558 5.20 -26.34 -7.90
C TYR A 558 6.03 -25.05 -8.00
N LEU A 559 7.02 -24.86 -7.13
CA LEU A 559 7.91 -23.69 -7.14
C LEU A 559 8.70 -23.56 -8.45
N LYS A 560 9.14 -24.68 -9.05
CA LYS A 560 9.80 -24.73 -10.38
C LYS A 560 8.98 -24.07 -11.51
N ARG A 561 7.67 -23.89 -11.35
CA ARG A 561 6.81 -23.16 -12.31
C ARG A 561 7.12 -21.65 -12.38
N LEU A 562 7.75 -21.09 -11.34
CA LEU A 562 8.20 -19.70 -11.27
C LEU A 562 9.64 -19.53 -11.78
N ASP A 563 10.49 -20.54 -11.59
CA ASP A 563 11.89 -20.52 -12.04
C ASP A 563 12.00 -20.28 -13.55
N TYR A 564 11.09 -20.87 -14.35
CA TYR A 564 10.95 -20.56 -15.78
C TYR A 564 10.79 -19.05 -16.06
N VAL A 565 9.99 -18.34 -15.26
CA VAL A 565 9.75 -16.90 -15.44
C VAL A 565 11.00 -16.10 -15.07
N HIS A 566 11.71 -16.48 -14.00
CA HIS A 566 13.02 -15.92 -13.63
C HIS A 566 14.03 -16.09 -14.77
N HIS A 567 14.24 -17.32 -15.24
CA HIS A 567 15.23 -17.61 -16.29
C HIS A 567 14.91 -16.92 -17.62
N GLN A 568 13.64 -16.85 -18.03
CA GLN A 568 13.25 -16.09 -19.22
C GLN A 568 13.49 -14.59 -19.05
N ALA A 569 13.24 -14.03 -17.86
CA ALA A 569 13.54 -12.62 -17.60
C ALA A 569 15.05 -12.32 -17.61
N LEU A 570 15.88 -13.20 -17.03
CA LEU A 570 17.34 -13.06 -17.09
C LEU A 570 17.85 -13.17 -18.54
N LYS A 571 17.39 -14.17 -19.31
CA LYS A 571 17.81 -14.35 -20.72
C LYS A 571 17.46 -13.13 -21.58
N LEU A 572 16.27 -12.56 -21.42
CA LEU A 572 15.86 -11.31 -22.06
C LEU A 572 16.68 -10.10 -21.59
N SER A 573 17.06 -10.03 -20.31
CA SER A 573 17.79 -8.88 -19.76
C SER A 573 19.28 -8.87 -20.11
N LEU A 574 19.88 -10.04 -20.33
CA LEU A 574 21.28 -10.19 -20.74
C LEU A 574 21.47 -10.21 -22.27
N GLY A 575 20.42 -10.56 -23.02
CA GLY A 575 20.46 -10.71 -24.49
C GLY A 575 21.01 -12.06 -24.97
N VAL A 576 21.01 -13.09 -24.11
CA VAL A 576 21.67 -14.38 -24.36
C VAL A 576 20.75 -15.45 -24.96
N PHE A 577 21.35 -16.51 -25.51
CA PHE A 577 20.64 -17.60 -26.19
C PHE A 577 19.64 -18.35 -25.28
N ARG A 578 18.61 -18.93 -25.89
CA ARG A 578 17.61 -19.75 -25.18
C ARG A 578 18.23 -20.98 -24.50
N THR A 579 19.33 -21.51 -25.04
CA THR A 579 20.10 -22.65 -24.55
C THR A 579 21.11 -22.31 -23.45
N SER A 580 21.43 -21.04 -23.19
CA SER A 580 22.50 -20.66 -22.24
C SER A 580 22.32 -21.28 -20.84
N PRO A 581 23.39 -21.86 -20.24
CA PRO A 581 23.35 -22.54 -18.95
C PRO A 581 22.86 -21.65 -17.81
N ILE A 582 22.00 -22.20 -16.94
CA ILE A 582 21.38 -21.47 -15.84
C ILE A 582 22.40 -20.89 -14.83
N PRO A 583 23.48 -21.59 -14.43
CA PRO A 583 24.48 -21.02 -13.52
C PRO A 583 25.13 -19.74 -14.07
N SER A 584 25.46 -19.73 -15.36
CA SER A 584 26.04 -18.55 -16.04
C SER A 584 25.10 -17.35 -16.01
N LEU A 585 23.77 -17.56 -16.13
CA LEU A 585 22.78 -16.46 -16.02
C LEU A 585 22.79 -15.82 -14.62
N TYR A 586 23.02 -16.61 -13.57
CA TYR A 586 23.04 -16.12 -12.20
C TYR A 586 24.29 -15.28 -11.91
N ALA A 587 25.45 -15.72 -12.43
CA ALA A 587 26.69 -14.97 -12.38
C ALA A 587 26.58 -13.63 -13.15
N GLU A 588 26.30 -13.70 -14.47
CA GLU A 588 26.22 -12.53 -15.35
C GLU A 588 25.19 -11.47 -14.94
N ALA A 589 24.04 -11.90 -14.39
CA ALA A 589 23.02 -10.96 -13.92
C ALA A 589 23.26 -10.42 -12.50
N PHE A 590 24.22 -11.00 -11.76
CA PHE A 590 24.33 -10.88 -10.30
C PHE A 590 22.97 -11.15 -9.62
N GLU A 591 22.35 -12.29 -9.98
CA GLU A 591 21.02 -12.69 -9.49
C GLU A 591 21.04 -14.11 -8.91
N PRO A 592 20.65 -14.32 -7.65
CA PRO A 592 20.58 -15.65 -7.06
C PRO A 592 19.47 -16.51 -7.71
N SER A 593 19.53 -17.82 -7.46
CA SER A 593 18.39 -18.70 -7.71
C SER A 593 17.15 -18.23 -6.92
N LEU A 594 15.94 -18.53 -7.40
CA LEU A 594 14.74 -18.21 -6.62
C LEU A 594 14.67 -18.98 -5.30
N SER A 595 15.39 -20.10 -5.12
CA SER A 595 15.45 -20.77 -3.81
C SER A 595 16.30 -19.97 -2.84
N SER A 596 17.59 -19.78 -3.15
CA SER A 596 18.51 -18.98 -2.33
C SER A 596 17.95 -17.58 -2.02
N ARG A 597 17.16 -17.01 -2.94
CA ARG A 597 16.41 -15.76 -2.72
C ARG A 597 15.25 -15.90 -1.72
N ARG A 598 14.41 -16.93 -1.85
CA ARG A 598 13.38 -17.25 -0.84
C ARG A 598 14.01 -17.47 0.53
N ASP A 599 15.12 -18.20 0.59
CA ASP A 599 15.81 -18.55 1.82
C ASP A 599 16.37 -17.29 2.49
N LYS A 600 17.06 -16.40 1.74
CA LYS A 600 17.50 -15.08 2.23
C LYS A 600 16.34 -14.22 2.74
N LEU A 601 15.26 -14.08 1.98
CA LEU A 601 14.08 -13.29 2.39
C LEU A 601 13.42 -13.88 3.66
N SER A 602 13.43 -15.20 3.78
CA SER A 602 12.87 -15.92 4.92
C SER A 602 13.72 -15.73 6.17
N LEU A 603 15.05 -15.84 6.07
CA LEU A 603 15.97 -15.55 7.17
C LEU A 603 15.88 -14.07 7.60
N SER A 604 15.82 -13.11 6.67
CA SER A 604 15.58 -11.69 7.02
C SER A 604 14.26 -11.48 7.75
N CYS A 605 13.21 -12.24 7.41
CA CYS A 605 11.93 -12.19 8.13
C CYS A 605 12.01 -12.84 9.52
N TYR A 606 12.74 -13.97 9.65
CA TYR A 606 12.99 -14.66 10.91
C TYR A 606 13.76 -13.77 11.89
N PHE A 607 14.89 -13.20 11.46
CA PHE A 607 15.70 -12.33 12.30
C PHE A 607 14.98 -11.02 12.69
N ARG A 608 14.15 -10.43 11.82
CA ARG A 608 13.28 -9.29 12.21
C ARG A 608 12.27 -9.65 13.32
N ILE A 609 11.77 -10.89 13.35
CA ILE A 609 10.88 -11.36 14.42
C ILE A 609 11.68 -11.67 15.69
N LEU A 610 12.92 -12.17 15.55
CA LEU A 610 13.82 -12.44 16.69
C LEU A 610 14.56 -11.21 17.24
N SER A 611 14.55 -10.07 16.56
CA SER A 611 15.08 -8.81 17.11
C SER A 611 14.06 -8.00 17.92
N ASN A 612 12.84 -8.51 18.12
CA ASN A 612 11.81 -7.86 18.93
C ASN A 612 11.25 -8.87 19.96
N ASP A 613 11.43 -8.58 21.25
CA ASP A 613 10.98 -9.43 22.35
C ASP A 613 9.45 -9.49 22.51
N THR A 614 8.74 -8.38 22.25
CA THR A 614 7.27 -8.30 22.36
C THR A 614 6.53 -8.74 21.08
N HIS A 615 7.23 -9.34 20.11
CA HIS A 615 6.61 -9.81 18.88
C HIS A 615 5.85 -11.14 19.12
N PRO A 616 4.52 -11.24 18.91
CA PRO A 616 3.74 -12.44 19.26
C PRO A 616 4.21 -13.73 18.58
N LEU A 617 4.73 -13.63 17.34
CA LEU A 617 5.31 -14.79 16.66
C LEU A 617 6.61 -15.30 17.30
N ARG A 618 7.35 -14.49 18.07
CA ARG A 618 8.66 -14.86 18.67
C ARG A 618 8.57 -16.18 19.43
N GLY A 619 7.61 -16.27 20.36
CA GLY A 619 7.33 -17.49 21.11
C GLY A 619 7.05 -18.68 20.19
N THR A 620 6.18 -18.50 19.20
CA THR A 620 5.80 -19.55 18.24
C THR A 620 6.94 -20.00 17.31
N LEU A 621 7.91 -19.14 16.99
CA LEU A 621 9.10 -19.51 16.20
C LEU A 621 10.17 -20.20 17.06
N LEU A 622 10.34 -19.78 18.32
CA LEU A 622 11.30 -20.37 19.25
C LEU A 622 10.80 -21.69 19.87
N ASN A 623 9.50 -21.86 20.06
CA ASN A 623 8.89 -23.02 20.70
C ASN A 623 9.16 -24.33 19.92
N GLY A 624 9.97 -25.20 20.51
CA GLY A 624 10.36 -26.50 19.94
C GLY A 624 9.40 -27.66 20.23
N ASN A 625 8.28 -27.45 20.94
CA ASN A 625 7.45 -28.53 21.46
C ASN A 625 6.81 -29.41 20.36
N ASN A 626 6.64 -28.86 19.15
CA ASN A 626 6.15 -29.62 18.00
C ASN A 626 7.28 -30.34 17.21
N ASN A 627 8.56 -30.08 17.48
CA ASN A 627 9.69 -30.61 16.70
C ASN A 627 9.70 -32.15 16.71
N ARG A 628 9.56 -32.78 17.89
CA ARG A 628 9.47 -34.25 18.02
C ARG A 628 8.33 -34.83 17.18
N LEU A 629 7.19 -34.14 17.13
CA LEU A 629 6.02 -34.56 16.34
C LEU A 629 6.22 -34.38 14.83
N PHE A 630 6.90 -33.32 14.38
CA PHE A 630 7.27 -33.15 12.97
C PHE A 630 8.29 -34.19 12.53
N ASN A 631 9.31 -34.47 13.35
CA ASN A 631 10.32 -35.50 13.07
C ASN A 631 9.69 -36.89 12.97
N ALA A 632 8.72 -37.21 13.83
CA ALA A 632 7.93 -38.44 13.75
C ALA A 632 6.91 -38.48 12.59
N ARG A 633 6.78 -37.41 11.79
CA ARG A 633 5.83 -37.27 10.66
C ARG A 633 6.47 -36.54 9.47
N PRO A 634 7.54 -37.07 8.84
CA PRO A 634 8.30 -36.37 7.80
C PRO A 634 7.49 -36.03 6.53
N SER A 635 6.33 -36.66 6.33
CA SER A 635 5.38 -36.29 5.27
C SER A 635 4.62 -34.97 5.52
N CYS A 636 4.66 -34.46 6.76
CA CYS A 636 4.09 -33.16 7.14
C CYS A 636 5.12 -32.05 6.93
N ILE A 637 4.84 -31.14 5.99
CA ILE A 637 5.65 -29.94 5.77
C ILE A 637 5.72 -29.14 7.08
N PRO A 638 6.91 -28.76 7.59
CA PRO A 638 7.05 -27.99 8.81
C PRO A 638 6.61 -26.52 8.66
N HIS A 639 6.15 -25.95 9.77
CA HIS A 639 5.81 -24.51 9.88
C HIS A 639 7.06 -23.62 9.73
N PHE A 640 6.85 -22.33 9.48
CA PHE A 640 7.92 -21.34 9.25
C PHE A 640 9.10 -21.39 10.23
N GLY A 641 8.86 -21.42 11.55
CA GLY A 641 9.95 -21.40 12.54
C GLY A 641 10.92 -22.58 12.42
N LEU A 642 10.38 -23.80 12.34
CA LEU A 642 11.18 -25.00 12.13
C LEU A 642 11.83 -25.03 10.73
N ARG A 643 11.17 -24.50 9.68
CA ARG A 643 11.81 -24.32 8.36
C ARG A 643 13.06 -23.43 8.41
N MET A 644 13.06 -22.39 9.26
CA MET A 644 14.21 -21.48 9.38
C MET A 644 15.36 -22.08 10.17
N ARG A 645 15.07 -22.85 11.21
CA ARG A 645 16.08 -23.64 11.94
C ARG A 645 16.80 -24.59 10.98
N ASN A 646 16.09 -25.34 10.15
CA ASN A 646 16.67 -26.26 9.17
C ASN A 646 17.46 -25.59 8.02
N ILE A 647 17.51 -24.26 7.94
CA ILE A 647 18.34 -23.49 6.97
C ILE A 647 19.56 -22.87 7.67
N LEU A 648 19.49 -22.67 8.99
CA LEU A 648 20.59 -22.16 9.79
C LEU A 648 21.54 -23.30 10.20
N PRO A 649 22.87 -23.11 10.15
CA PRO A 649 23.80 -24.02 10.83
C PRO A 649 23.50 -24.08 12.33
N ASP A 650 23.76 -25.22 12.97
CA ASP A 650 23.47 -25.44 14.40
C ASP A 650 24.11 -24.39 15.32
N THR A 651 25.29 -23.88 14.94
CA THR A 651 26.00 -22.80 15.64
C THR A 651 25.18 -21.51 15.79
N PHE A 652 24.23 -21.24 14.90
CA PHE A 652 23.36 -20.07 14.97
C PHE A 652 22.14 -20.25 15.87
N HIS A 653 21.90 -21.44 16.44
CA HIS A 653 20.72 -21.69 17.27
C HIS A 653 20.80 -21.04 18.67
N GLY A 654 21.99 -20.65 19.14
CA GLY A 654 22.21 -19.96 20.42
C GLY A 654 22.47 -18.45 20.35
N VAL A 655 22.55 -17.85 19.15
CA VAL A 655 22.96 -16.44 18.99
C VAL A 655 21.85 -15.49 19.43
N LYS A 656 22.13 -14.63 20.43
CA LYS A 656 21.25 -13.51 20.79
C LYS A 656 21.26 -12.45 19.67
N VAL A 657 20.11 -12.24 19.04
CA VAL A 657 19.94 -11.27 17.96
C VAL A 657 19.67 -9.89 18.56
N HIS A 658 20.74 -9.18 18.93
CA HIS A 658 20.65 -7.80 19.37
C HIS A 658 20.50 -6.86 18.17
N THR A 659 19.43 -6.07 18.12
CA THR A 659 19.42 -4.82 17.36
C THR A 659 19.95 -3.71 18.24
N THR A 660 21.03 -3.06 17.82
CA THR A 660 21.34 -1.71 18.27
C THR A 660 20.27 -0.76 17.73
N ASP A 661 19.62 0.00 18.61
CA ASP A 661 18.67 1.06 18.22
C ASP A 661 19.44 2.27 17.68
N PHE A 662 20.12 2.09 16.55
CA PHE A 662 20.72 3.18 15.80
C PHE A 662 19.60 4.09 15.28
N CYS A 663 19.38 5.19 15.99
CA CYS A 663 18.62 6.34 15.52
C CYS A 663 19.44 7.08 14.44
N GLY A 664 19.72 6.38 13.34
CA GLY A 664 20.70 6.74 12.32
C GLY A 664 20.08 6.87 10.94
N ILE A 665 20.45 7.94 10.24
CA ILE A 665 19.95 8.31 8.91
C ILE A 665 20.47 7.33 7.85
N LEU A 666 19.58 6.79 7.02
CA LEU A 666 19.94 6.30 5.68
C LEU A 666 18.85 6.65 4.66
N HIS A 667 19.27 7.20 3.53
CA HIS A 667 18.38 7.88 2.58
C HIS A 667 17.47 6.95 1.73
N GLY A 668 16.33 7.51 1.34
CA GLY A 668 15.85 7.43 -0.05
C GLY A 668 15.67 6.04 -0.70
N TRP A 669 14.51 5.42 -0.48
CA TRP A 669 13.91 4.43 -1.39
C TRP A 669 14.80 3.24 -1.82
N ARG A 670 15.04 2.30 -0.91
CA ARG A 670 14.97 0.87 -1.27
C ARG A 670 13.99 0.13 -0.37
N ILE A 671 13.45 -0.97 -0.90
CA ILE A 671 12.81 -2.01 -0.07
C ILE A 671 13.85 -2.42 0.98
N ALA A 672 13.44 -2.59 2.24
CA ALA A 672 14.31 -2.96 3.36
C ALA A 672 14.90 -4.37 3.20
N PHE A 673 15.87 -4.50 2.29
CA PHE A 673 16.92 -5.48 2.42
C PHE A 673 17.75 -5.08 3.64
N LEU A 674 17.71 -5.92 4.67
CA LEU A 674 18.81 -5.99 5.63
C LEU A 674 20.08 -6.37 4.85
N THR A 675 20.87 -5.35 4.53
CA THR A 675 22.31 -5.52 4.29
C THR A 675 22.92 -5.86 5.64
N LEU A 676 23.17 -7.15 5.88
CA LEU A 676 24.02 -7.63 6.95
C LEU A 676 25.47 -7.21 6.63
N THR A 677 25.79 -5.94 6.91
CA THR A 677 27.16 -5.46 7.07
C THR A 677 27.60 -5.79 8.50
N LEU A 678 28.49 -6.76 8.61
CA LEU A 678 29.33 -7.08 9.79
C LEU A 678 28.63 -6.99 11.16
N LEU A 679 28.18 -8.16 11.65
CA LEU A 679 28.14 -8.39 13.09
C LEU A 679 29.59 -8.49 13.58
N GLU A 680 30.03 -7.58 14.44
CA GLU A 680 31.27 -7.77 15.21
C GLU A 680 31.06 -8.91 16.22
N ILE A 681 31.86 -9.96 16.08
CA ILE A 681 31.83 -11.12 16.98
C ILE A 681 32.92 -10.92 18.02
N LEU A 682 32.56 -10.32 19.16
CA LEU A 682 33.39 -10.40 20.37
C LEU A 682 33.16 -11.77 21.04
N PRO A 683 34.17 -12.66 21.09
CA PRO A 683 34.04 -13.92 21.81
C PRO A 683 33.94 -13.65 23.31
N SER A 684 32.96 -14.27 23.97
CA SER A 684 32.80 -14.19 25.41
C SER A 684 33.99 -14.83 26.12
N GLN A 685 34.79 -14.03 26.84
CA GLN A 685 35.86 -14.56 27.68
C GLN A 685 35.26 -15.38 28.82
N THR A 686 35.50 -16.69 28.80
CA THR A 686 35.25 -17.57 29.95
C THR A 686 36.31 -17.29 31.03
N PRO A 687 35.94 -17.10 32.30
CA PRO A 687 36.92 -16.92 33.36
C PRO A 687 37.76 -18.19 33.53
N LYS A 688 39.08 -18.05 33.59
CA LYS A 688 39.98 -19.12 34.00
C LYS A 688 39.95 -19.22 35.53
N THR A 689 39.23 -20.20 36.08
CA THR A 689 39.53 -20.69 37.43
C THR A 689 40.86 -21.44 37.40
N GLN A 690 41.69 -21.27 38.44
CA GLN A 690 42.92 -22.01 38.64
C GLN A 690 42.64 -23.21 39.55
N PHE A 691 43.29 -24.34 39.22
CA PHE A 691 43.18 -25.67 39.85
C PHE A 691 41.85 -26.38 39.62
#